data_AF-A0AAV7YA17-F1
#
_entry.id   AF-A0AAV7YA17-F1
#
_cell.length_a   1.000
_cell.length_b   1.000
_cell.length_c   1.000
_cell.angle_alpha   90.00
_cell.angle_beta   90.00
_cell.angle_gamma   90.00
#
_symmetry.space_group_name_H-M   'P 1'
#
loop_
_entity.id
_entity.type
_entity.pdbx_description
1 polymer ?
#
loop_
_entity_poly.entity_id
_entity_poly.type
_entity_poly.pdbx_seq_one_letter_code
_entity_poly.pdbx_strand_id
1 'polypeptide(L)'
;MTNPQTTKGAIKIKENFYYVGASDPKRKIFDIIMHLDHGTTYNSYLIKGKKKNCLIELVRDTKDSFEQLMNRLNSVLTEKETIDYLVFHHTEPDHVLVKYFKQFLRRFPKITILASSVGIENLKRIINHDVKFLEIAENFVLRLGGYSLRFQSSPFLHWPDTIFSYCEELKALFCCDVFGTHYGDDEIFSDLITDKNKKQSLRKAQIEYFNFIMGPFKKYIQKFLQQIKNLKYDVICCSHGPIIRGDHIQTSIKCYTELSTPTPKENKVLIIYGSSHGFTEEMAKEIKIGLESVNEGAVKTLTMDIFNPKNTISRILKELETCKGLLLGSPTILGDVVPHVSQIAIHLNPWLHGNSLIGGAFGSFGWSGEATENLTFRMIQCRMQVVRPLRVQFRSTKEDFTRCRKWGAKFSKIILGVKQIDEEFEFKIRKLKLKLSKYLRSDEMEISKVSNKRLSKFNKSQYDNKNSFIKDGRLKLWKCLICNEIVKSVLPPDYYCPACGAGPEVFVCIGFANQEHNKTSQIEGEEEGELRTTTTTLKIDNNNTSGTTIQKNTLLTSSNNSLSRVWDEDDEPNTYSGHIVVVGASGAGVSAVKAIRQNNSHAKITLISGENSMPYYRPTLTSVLSNYSKCEDKNFFLLDKKYLKKNEITFYKNSVVTEINRKKKMIKILPRNKNSKNSSNQEQYLVKSNSLKLNYDKLILAVGSNQRIPQEKLSRIKTIFGRNKKKTKVDQILNEGISTKLNIFGLRTLDDVTEINSYIKINSSKSAIILGCGPLGIETAESLSKLGIEKIFMLETHRIIASNRLDETGSSIVEKILIKNKIKLFLGYEMIKILDQGDLSLVNNKDKKIHQMKIIEKGKKYLSSRDNDSSPGLAIQSIHLSEEEIYYIYADLIIFASGVYSEITLAKKCKLSCGRGIIVNDQMRSISDKNILACGDCIEYKGYSDKSWNHSVKTGEIAGLASINCLTKKNKYVRSVPPYSIFAFGYNIFCVGNIFDKKLESINVKSSNGQEYLRLFFEIENGIDLKLVGSIYVGKNTSTIVDLQKYIAARASYKSAVKRLINHNQISRIKKQNFSHLENSKNLKKLKNDPLTIIPNLSSLIHLENGIESFRTFLAHEFSEENLDFWLEIENFKKMKNGHPNQIDVAKNIYNEFIKYGSPQEININHQNRVKISDLMRDKKIFNDIFNDAQFEITSLLNRDAFPRFIKSDFAYKLITMKKLLNREISEVQLSEYEK
;
A
#
# COMPACT_ATOMS: atom_id res chain seq x y z
N MET A 1 14.66 -58.94 -7.77
CA MET A 1 13.67 -59.03 -6.66
C MET A 1 13.11 -57.64 -6.40
N THR A 2 11.80 -57.46 -6.46
CA THR A 2 11.10 -56.20 -6.11
C THR A 2 10.88 -56.12 -4.60
N ASN A 3 11.03 -54.93 -4.01
CA ASN A 3 10.89 -54.75 -2.55
C ASN A 3 9.39 -54.70 -2.15
N PRO A 4 8.87 -55.58 -1.28
CA PRO A 4 7.43 -55.73 -1.04
C PRO A 4 6.74 -54.56 -0.31
N GLN A 5 7.44 -53.47 -0.01
CA GLN A 5 6.84 -52.25 0.55
C GLN A 5 6.17 -51.34 -0.51
N THR A 6 6.48 -51.48 -1.81
CA THR A 6 5.95 -50.58 -2.87
C THR A 6 4.49 -50.84 -3.27
N THR A 7 3.85 -51.86 -2.70
CA THR A 7 2.53 -52.38 -3.11
C THR A 7 1.40 -52.12 -2.10
N LYS A 8 1.67 -51.50 -0.94
CA LYS A 8 0.64 -51.17 0.06
C LYS A 8 -0.31 -50.07 -0.45
N GLY A 9 -1.62 -50.29 -0.38
CA GLY A 9 -2.66 -49.32 -0.72
C GLY A 9 -2.74 -48.10 0.21
N ALA A 10 -3.70 -47.22 -0.04
CA ALA A 10 -3.95 -46.05 0.81
C ALA A 10 -4.39 -46.47 2.22
N ILE A 11 -3.90 -45.78 3.24
CA ILE A 11 -4.21 -46.10 4.64
C ILE A 11 -5.35 -45.19 5.10
N LYS A 12 -6.47 -45.79 5.53
CA LYS A 12 -7.66 -45.06 6.00
C LYS A 12 -7.37 -44.39 7.34
N ILE A 13 -7.57 -43.07 7.41
CA ILE A 13 -7.43 -42.28 8.64
C ILE A 13 -8.80 -42.12 9.31
N LYS A 14 -9.81 -41.73 8.53
CA LYS A 14 -11.24 -41.71 8.89
C LYS A 14 -12.07 -42.07 7.66
N GLU A 15 -13.40 -42.07 7.77
CA GLU A 15 -14.24 -42.34 6.61
C GLU A 15 -14.05 -41.28 5.50
N ASN A 16 -13.88 -41.73 4.26
CA ASN A 16 -13.53 -40.88 3.12
C ASN A 16 -12.25 -40.01 3.29
N PHE A 17 -11.34 -40.35 4.23
CA PHE A 17 -10.11 -39.61 4.50
C PHE A 17 -8.91 -40.54 4.64
N TYR A 18 -7.90 -40.39 3.78
CA TYR A 18 -6.83 -41.36 3.58
C TYR A 18 -5.44 -40.73 3.54
N TYR A 19 -4.45 -41.47 4.05
CA TYR A 19 -3.04 -41.24 3.80
C TYR A 19 -2.63 -41.89 2.46
N VAL A 20 -1.98 -41.09 1.61
CA VAL A 20 -1.50 -41.50 0.29
C VAL A 20 -0.02 -41.14 0.04
N GLY A 21 0.70 -40.72 1.10
CA GLY A 21 2.13 -40.38 1.02
C GLY A 21 3.10 -41.56 0.84
N ALA A 22 4.39 -41.24 0.78
CA ALA A 22 5.50 -42.17 0.53
C ALA A 22 6.46 -42.28 1.72
N SER A 23 7.17 -43.41 1.85
CA SER A 23 8.24 -43.62 2.82
C SER A 23 9.61 -43.76 2.12
N ASP A 24 10.64 -43.12 2.67
CA ASP A 24 12.03 -43.10 2.19
C ASP A 24 13.00 -43.42 3.35
N PRO A 25 13.00 -44.68 3.85
CA PRO A 25 13.89 -45.12 4.93
C PRO A 25 15.37 -45.19 4.51
N LYS A 26 15.66 -44.99 3.20
CA LYS A 26 17.01 -45.03 2.62
C LYS A 26 17.69 -43.65 2.61
N ARG A 27 16.94 -42.56 2.79
CA ARG A 27 17.49 -41.21 2.98
C ARG A 27 18.36 -41.16 4.24
N LYS A 28 19.64 -40.83 4.11
CA LYS A 28 20.58 -40.67 5.25
C LYS A 28 21.01 -39.23 5.56
N ILE A 29 20.75 -38.30 4.63
CA ILE A 29 21.00 -36.88 4.81
C ILE A 29 19.82 -36.10 4.23
N PHE A 30 19.32 -35.11 4.97
CA PHE A 30 18.33 -34.11 4.52
C PHE A 30 19.00 -32.75 4.36
N ASP A 31 18.69 -32.06 3.27
CA ASP A 31 19.16 -30.72 2.85
C ASP A 31 20.62 -30.38 3.15
N ILE A 32 21.48 -31.38 2.98
CA ILE A 32 22.93 -31.36 3.26
C ILE A 32 23.34 -30.93 4.69
N ILE A 33 22.39 -30.75 5.62
CA ILE A 33 22.62 -30.26 6.99
C ILE A 33 22.17 -31.19 8.12
N MET A 34 21.28 -32.16 7.84
CA MET A 34 20.74 -33.08 8.85
C MET A 34 21.05 -34.53 8.50
N HIS A 35 21.55 -35.30 9.47
CA HIS A 35 21.62 -36.76 9.36
C HIS A 35 20.28 -37.40 9.72
N LEU A 36 19.87 -38.44 8.97
CA LEU A 36 18.64 -39.18 9.21
C LEU A 36 18.95 -40.62 9.60
N ASP A 37 18.94 -40.90 10.90
CA ASP A 37 19.13 -42.26 11.44
C ASP A 37 18.07 -43.22 10.87
N HIS A 38 16.81 -42.77 10.87
CA HIS A 38 15.61 -43.54 10.52
C HIS A 38 14.97 -43.14 9.17
N GLY A 39 15.67 -42.38 8.33
CA GLY A 39 15.08 -41.84 7.09
C GLY A 39 13.89 -40.91 7.33
N THR A 40 12.96 -40.81 6.38
CA THR A 40 11.77 -39.94 6.50
C THR A 40 10.59 -40.48 5.69
N THR A 41 9.41 -39.90 5.90
CA THR A 41 8.27 -39.98 4.97
C THR A 41 8.07 -38.65 4.25
N TYR A 42 7.24 -38.65 3.21
CA TYR A 42 6.66 -37.47 2.55
C TYR A 42 5.15 -37.70 2.49
N ASN A 43 4.43 -36.99 3.35
CA ASN A 43 3.04 -37.28 3.66
C ASN A 43 2.09 -36.49 2.75
N SER A 44 1.23 -37.21 2.03
CA SER A 44 0.16 -36.66 1.21
C SER A 44 -1.18 -37.23 1.66
N TYR A 45 -2.25 -36.43 1.59
CA TYR A 45 -3.56 -36.76 2.18
C TYR A 45 -4.71 -36.54 1.20
N LEU A 46 -5.57 -37.55 1.02
CA LEU A 46 -6.74 -37.50 0.16
C LEU A 46 -8.03 -37.39 0.98
N ILE A 47 -8.82 -36.36 0.73
CA ILE A 47 -10.19 -36.19 1.26
C ILE A 47 -11.19 -36.36 0.11
N LYS A 48 -12.09 -37.35 0.22
CA LYS A 48 -13.16 -37.60 -0.75
C LYS A 48 -14.47 -36.93 -0.30
N GLY A 49 -14.77 -35.74 -0.80
CA GLY A 49 -16.04 -35.06 -0.54
C GLY A 49 -17.16 -35.54 -1.47
N LYS A 50 -18.43 -35.37 -1.08
CA LYS A 50 -19.61 -35.80 -1.87
C LYS A 50 -19.74 -35.10 -3.22
N LYS A 51 -18.99 -34.02 -3.46
CA LYS A 51 -18.98 -33.28 -4.74
C LYS A 51 -17.59 -33.11 -5.35
N LYS A 52 -16.53 -33.12 -4.53
CA LYS A 52 -15.15 -32.79 -4.93
C LYS A 52 -14.11 -33.56 -4.10
N ASN A 53 -13.06 -34.01 -4.78
CA ASN A 53 -11.92 -34.66 -4.14
C ASN A 53 -10.74 -33.67 -4.00
N CYS A 54 -10.12 -33.65 -2.82
CA CYS A 54 -8.97 -32.80 -2.53
C CYS A 54 -7.76 -33.66 -2.13
N LEU A 55 -6.63 -33.42 -2.79
CA LEU A 55 -5.31 -33.89 -2.36
C LEU A 55 -4.61 -32.74 -1.63
N ILE A 56 -3.89 -33.06 -0.56
CA ILE A 56 -3.08 -32.16 0.24
C ILE A 56 -1.64 -32.67 0.19
N GLU A 57 -0.73 -31.80 -0.25
CA GLU A 57 0.66 -32.07 -0.62
C GLU A 57 0.85 -33.16 -1.68
N LEU A 58 2.04 -33.21 -2.29
CA LEU A 58 2.50 -34.40 -3.03
C LEU A 58 3.62 -35.08 -2.23
N VAL A 59 4.66 -35.55 -2.90
CA VAL A 59 5.79 -36.27 -2.28
C VAL A 59 7.09 -35.89 -3.00
N ARG A 60 8.23 -36.32 -2.46
CA ARG A 60 9.54 -35.96 -3.01
C ARG A 60 9.73 -36.50 -4.42
N ASP A 61 10.44 -35.73 -5.23
CA ASP A 61 10.73 -36.00 -6.63
C ASP A 61 11.69 -37.19 -6.88
N THR A 62 11.26 -38.40 -6.50
CA THR A 62 11.89 -39.69 -6.82
C THR A 62 10.88 -40.65 -7.46
N LYS A 63 11.37 -41.58 -8.28
CA LYS A 63 10.53 -42.61 -8.92
C LYS A 63 9.72 -43.40 -7.91
N ASP A 64 10.38 -43.89 -6.87
CA ASP A 64 9.79 -44.74 -5.82
C ASP A 64 8.70 -44.00 -5.04
N SER A 65 8.91 -42.74 -4.67
CA SER A 65 7.89 -41.93 -3.99
C SER A 65 6.67 -41.69 -4.89
N PHE A 66 6.90 -41.39 -6.17
CA PHE A 66 5.81 -41.20 -7.14
C PHE A 66 5.01 -42.49 -7.36
N GLU A 67 5.67 -43.64 -7.47
CA GLU A 67 5.01 -44.95 -7.61
C GLU A 67 4.21 -45.30 -6.33
N GLN A 68 4.75 -45.06 -5.13
CA GLN A 68 4.01 -45.20 -3.87
C GLN A 68 2.74 -44.31 -3.86
N LEU A 69 2.85 -43.02 -4.17
CA LEU A 69 1.72 -42.09 -4.22
C LEU A 69 0.64 -42.55 -5.22
N MET A 70 1.04 -42.92 -6.44
CA MET A 70 0.11 -43.33 -7.49
C MET A 70 -0.58 -44.66 -7.17
N ASN A 71 0.14 -45.64 -6.60
CA ASN A 71 -0.44 -46.91 -6.16
C ASN A 71 -1.48 -46.70 -5.06
N ARG A 72 -1.17 -45.86 -4.06
CA ARG A 72 -2.12 -45.51 -2.99
C ARG A 72 -3.34 -44.78 -3.55
N LEU A 73 -3.16 -43.74 -4.38
CA LEU A 73 -4.27 -43.01 -5.00
C LEU A 73 -5.20 -43.92 -5.82
N ASN A 74 -4.64 -44.79 -6.67
CA ASN A 74 -5.43 -45.72 -7.50
C ASN A 74 -6.18 -46.78 -6.67
N SER A 75 -5.73 -47.10 -5.44
CA SER A 75 -6.46 -48.03 -4.55
C SER A 75 -7.74 -47.46 -3.93
N VAL A 76 -7.97 -46.14 -4.00
CA VAL A 76 -9.16 -45.46 -3.43
C VAL A 76 -9.86 -44.50 -4.40
N LEU A 77 -9.32 -44.29 -5.60
CA LEU A 77 -9.94 -43.54 -6.69
C LEU A 77 -10.17 -44.46 -7.88
N THR A 78 -11.44 -44.69 -8.23
CA THR A 78 -11.81 -45.38 -9.48
C THR A 78 -11.29 -44.62 -10.71
N GLU A 79 -11.25 -45.27 -11.87
CA GLU A 79 -10.83 -44.63 -13.13
C GLU A 79 -11.64 -43.37 -13.48
N LYS A 80 -12.95 -43.41 -13.17
CA LYS A 80 -13.89 -42.31 -13.40
C LYS A 80 -13.74 -41.17 -12.38
N GLU A 81 -13.17 -41.46 -11.21
CA GLU A 81 -12.88 -40.43 -10.21
C GLU A 81 -11.60 -39.66 -10.54
N THR A 82 -11.59 -38.41 -10.11
CA THR A 82 -10.51 -37.46 -10.33
C THR A 82 -10.15 -36.75 -9.03
N ILE A 83 -9.14 -35.89 -9.08
CA ILE A 83 -8.78 -34.97 -8.00
C ILE A 83 -9.04 -33.57 -8.54
N ASP A 84 -9.98 -32.85 -7.93
CA ASP A 84 -10.38 -31.51 -8.37
C ASP A 84 -9.42 -30.43 -7.86
N TYR A 85 -8.89 -30.65 -6.66
CA TYR A 85 -8.06 -29.71 -5.93
C TYR A 85 -6.76 -30.36 -5.44
N LEU A 86 -5.63 -29.71 -5.69
CA LEU A 86 -4.35 -30.01 -5.04
C LEU A 86 -3.95 -28.81 -4.20
N VAL A 87 -3.92 -28.99 -2.89
CA VAL A 87 -3.49 -27.98 -1.92
C VAL A 87 -2.00 -28.19 -1.63
N PHE A 88 -1.21 -27.13 -1.79
CA PHE A 88 0.13 -27.01 -1.23
C PHE A 88 0.03 -26.07 -0.01
N HIS A 89 0.31 -26.60 1.18
CA HIS A 89 0.51 -25.81 2.39
C HIS A 89 1.92 -25.21 2.43
N HIS A 90 2.88 -25.90 1.82
CA HIS A 90 4.23 -25.44 1.57
C HIS A 90 4.73 -25.90 0.18
N THR A 91 5.90 -25.44 -0.28
CA THR A 91 6.35 -25.52 -1.68
C THR A 91 7.81 -25.93 -1.87
N GLU A 92 8.49 -26.45 -0.85
CA GLU A 92 9.84 -27.01 -0.97
C GLU A 92 9.83 -28.31 -1.85
N PRO A 93 10.86 -28.61 -2.68
CA PRO A 93 10.79 -29.65 -3.72
C PRO A 93 10.71 -31.11 -3.23
N ASP A 94 10.71 -31.35 -1.93
CA ASP A 94 10.43 -32.66 -1.34
C ASP A 94 8.93 -32.87 -1.06
N HIS A 95 8.12 -31.81 -1.09
CA HIS A 95 6.66 -31.90 -1.17
C HIS A 95 6.15 -31.76 -2.62
N VAL A 96 6.94 -31.15 -3.50
CA VAL A 96 6.57 -30.85 -4.90
C VAL A 96 7.26 -31.80 -5.89
N LEU A 97 6.54 -32.80 -6.42
CA LEU A 97 6.99 -33.76 -7.44
C LEU A 97 7.48 -33.11 -8.76
N VAL A 98 8.70 -32.58 -8.84
CA VAL A 98 9.18 -31.75 -9.97
C VAL A 98 9.21 -32.50 -11.33
N LYS A 99 10.04 -33.55 -11.47
CA LYS A 99 10.18 -34.33 -12.73
C LYS A 99 8.93 -35.12 -13.05
N TYR A 100 8.26 -35.66 -12.03
CA TYR A 100 7.06 -36.49 -12.21
C TYR A 100 5.76 -35.69 -12.34
N PHE A 101 5.78 -34.36 -12.16
CA PHE A 101 4.60 -33.49 -12.24
C PHE A 101 3.79 -33.69 -13.52
N LYS A 102 4.47 -33.72 -14.66
CA LYS A 102 3.85 -33.92 -15.98
C LYS A 102 3.18 -35.30 -16.12
N GLN A 103 3.63 -36.30 -15.37
CA GLN A 103 3.01 -37.64 -15.35
C GLN A 103 1.78 -37.66 -14.43
N PHE A 104 1.88 -37.06 -13.24
CA PHE A 104 0.74 -36.84 -12.34
C PHE A 104 -0.42 -36.09 -13.04
N LEU A 105 -0.10 -35.01 -13.75
CA LEU A 105 -1.09 -34.24 -14.54
C LEU A 105 -1.74 -35.03 -15.67
N ARG A 106 -1.16 -36.15 -16.16
CA ARG A 106 -1.82 -37.01 -17.16
C ARG A 106 -2.99 -37.81 -16.57
N ARG A 107 -2.94 -38.17 -15.28
CA ARG A 107 -4.06 -38.81 -14.56
C ARG A 107 -5.10 -37.78 -14.09
N PHE A 108 -4.68 -36.56 -13.76
CA PHE A 108 -5.55 -35.49 -13.22
C PHE A 108 -5.48 -34.17 -14.02
N PRO A 109 -5.78 -34.16 -15.34
CA PRO A 109 -5.51 -33.01 -16.22
C PRO A 109 -6.43 -31.78 -16.01
N LYS A 110 -7.43 -31.87 -15.14
CA LYS A 110 -8.38 -30.78 -14.82
C LYS A 110 -8.16 -30.17 -13.42
N ILE A 111 -7.13 -30.62 -12.71
CA ILE A 111 -6.88 -30.24 -11.32
C ILE A 111 -6.65 -28.73 -11.17
N THR A 112 -7.19 -28.14 -10.10
CA THR A 112 -6.92 -26.76 -9.69
C THR A 112 -5.93 -26.80 -8.52
N ILE A 113 -4.80 -26.10 -8.65
CA ILE A 113 -3.78 -26.02 -7.60
C ILE A 113 -4.10 -24.83 -6.70
N LEU A 114 -4.10 -25.04 -5.39
CA LEU A 114 -4.31 -24.02 -4.37
C LEU A 114 -3.05 -23.88 -3.51
N ALA A 115 -2.60 -22.64 -3.31
CA ALA A 115 -1.53 -22.29 -2.38
C ALA A 115 -1.67 -20.80 -1.99
N SER A 116 -0.81 -20.31 -1.10
CA SER A 116 -0.66 -18.86 -0.85
C SER A 116 -0.17 -18.12 -2.11
N SER A 117 -0.29 -16.79 -2.13
CA SER A 117 0.24 -15.95 -3.23
C SER A 117 1.74 -16.19 -3.49
N VAL A 118 2.53 -16.26 -2.42
CA VAL A 118 3.97 -16.59 -2.49
C VAL A 118 4.18 -18.03 -2.96
N GLY A 119 3.41 -18.99 -2.44
CA GLY A 119 3.47 -20.39 -2.89
C GLY A 119 3.15 -20.55 -4.37
N ILE A 120 2.20 -19.79 -4.91
CA ILE A 120 1.89 -19.75 -6.34
C ILE A 120 3.05 -19.16 -7.16
N GLU A 121 3.79 -18.17 -6.64
CA GLU A 121 5.01 -17.67 -7.30
C GLU A 121 6.17 -18.66 -7.25
N ASN A 122 6.34 -19.41 -6.16
CA ASN A 122 7.32 -20.48 -6.03
C ASN A 122 6.99 -21.62 -7.01
N LEU A 123 5.77 -22.18 -6.93
CA LEU A 123 5.33 -23.31 -7.75
C LEU A 123 5.48 -23.05 -9.24
N LYS A 124 5.16 -21.85 -9.74
CA LYS A 124 5.38 -21.47 -11.15
C LYS A 124 6.84 -21.64 -11.59
N ARG A 125 7.81 -21.35 -10.72
CA ARG A 125 9.25 -21.45 -10.99
C ARG A 125 9.82 -22.85 -10.74
N ILE A 126 9.16 -23.64 -9.88
CA ILE A 126 9.56 -25.01 -9.55
C ILE A 126 9.02 -25.99 -10.62
N ILE A 127 7.70 -26.00 -10.86
CA ILE A 127 7.05 -26.99 -11.74
C ILE A 127 7.15 -26.63 -13.23
N ASN A 128 7.33 -25.34 -13.57
CA ASN A 128 7.47 -24.79 -14.93
C ASN A 128 6.41 -25.29 -15.95
N HIS A 129 5.17 -25.46 -15.50
CA HIS A 129 4.06 -26.01 -16.30
C HIS A 129 2.85 -25.06 -16.32
N ASP A 130 2.10 -24.99 -17.44
CA ASP A 130 0.79 -24.33 -17.44
C ASP A 130 -0.21 -25.20 -16.68
N VAL A 131 -0.76 -24.64 -15.60
CA VAL A 131 -1.72 -25.27 -14.69
C VAL A 131 -2.62 -24.18 -14.09
N LYS A 132 -3.84 -24.57 -13.70
CA LYS A 132 -4.81 -23.64 -13.11
C LYS A 132 -4.52 -23.44 -11.62
N PHE A 133 -3.91 -22.31 -11.27
CA PHE A 133 -3.78 -21.87 -9.89
C PHE A 133 -5.04 -21.14 -9.38
N LEU A 134 -5.29 -21.23 -8.07
CA LEU A 134 -6.27 -20.46 -7.31
C LEU A 134 -5.63 -20.02 -5.98
N GLU A 135 -5.66 -18.72 -5.69
CA GLU A 135 -5.00 -18.15 -4.50
C GLU A 135 -5.81 -18.36 -3.23
N ILE A 136 -5.16 -18.89 -2.19
CA ILE A 136 -5.73 -18.98 -0.84
C ILE A 136 -5.56 -17.62 -0.15
N ALA A 137 -6.64 -16.85 -0.14
CA ALA A 137 -6.72 -15.56 0.54
C ALA A 137 -6.91 -15.69 2.07
N GLU A 138 -6.87 -14.56 2.78
CA GLU A 138 -7.22 -14.47 4.21
C GLU A 138 -8.64 -15.01 4.46
N ASN A 139 -8.79 -15.92 5.43
CA ASN A 139 -10.05 -16.60 5.78
C ASN A 139 -10.69 -17.44 4.65
N PHE A 140 -9.92 -17.86 3.64
CA PHE A 140 -10.43 -18.72 2.56
C PHE A 140 -10.92 -20.09 3.08
N VAL A 141 -12.00 -20.60 2.48
CA VAL A 141 -12.62 -21.89 2.83
C VAL A 141 -12.88 -22.72 1.57
N LEU A 142 -12.33 -23.94 1.51
CA LEU A 142 -12.58 -24.89 0.43
C LEU A 142 -13.66 -25.90 0.86
N ARG A 143 -14.88 -25.77 0.29
CA ARG A 143 -15.98 -26.71 0.50
C ARG A 143 -15.90 -27.88 -0.50
N LEU A 144 -15.88 -29.11 -0.01
CA LEU A 144 -15.80 -30.34 -0.83
C LEU A 144 -17.15 -31.08 -0.96
N GLY A 145 -18.18 -30.59 -0.25
CA GLY A 145 -19.48 -31.23 -0.12
C GLY A 145 -19.49 -32.24 1.04
N GLY A 146 -19.68 -31.74 2.26
CA GLY A 146 -19.61 -32.53 3.51
C GLY A 146 -18.30 -32.38 4.30
N TYR A 147 -17.27 -31.77 3.69
CA TYR A 147 -16.00 -31.40 4.33
C TYR A 147 -15.62 -29.97 3.95
N SER A 148 -15.06 -29.20 4.89
CA SER A 148 -14.75 -27.77 4.72
C SER A 148 -13.36 -27.44 5.29
N LEU A 149 -12.37 -27.29 4.40
CA LEU A 149 -11.01 -26.87 4.79
C LEU A 149 -10.96 -25.35 4.97
N ARG A 150 -10.75 -24.87 6.20
CA ARG A 150 -10.53 -23.45 6.52
C ARG A 150 -9.03 -23.17 6.61
N PHE A 151 -8.54 -22.15 5.90
CA PHE A 151 -7.11 -21.88 5.74
C PHE A 151 -6.63 -20.68 6.56
N GLN A 152 -5.40 -20.77 7.07
CA GLN A 152 -4.76 -19.73 7.88
C GLN A 152 -3.29 -19.58 7.49
N SER A 153 -2.85 -18.34 7.27
CA SER A 153 -1.45 -18.04 6.93
C SER A 153 -0.53 -18.07 8.16
N SER A 154 0.61 -18.75 8.02
CA SER A 154 1.67 -18.90 9.03
C SER A 154 3.07 -18.82 8.39
N PRO A 155 3.42 -17.67 7.79
CA PRO A 155 4.69 -17.51 7.09
C PRO A 155 5.87 -17.61 8.05
N PHE A 156 6.99 -18.10 7.53
CA PHE A 156 8.21 -18.45 8.28
C PHE A 156 8.03 -19.65 9.23
N LEU A 157 7.26 -20.67 8.82
CA LEU A 157 7.19 -21.99 9.48
C LEU A 157 7.40 -23.16 8.49
N HIS A 158 8.48 -23.20 7.71
CA HIS A 158 9.71 -22.40 7.85
C HIS A 158 9.94 -21.37 6.72
N TRP A 159 9.26 -21.48 5.58
CA TRP A 159 9.38 -20.53 4.46
C TRP A 159 8.29 -19.43 4.45
N PRO A 160 8.44 -18.35 3.65
CA PRO A 160 7.46 -17.25 3.61
C PRO A 160 6.10 -17.58 3.00
N ASP A 161 5.96 -18.71 2.31
CA ASP A 161 4.71 -19.17 1.68
C ASP A 161 3.80 -19.98 2.60
N THR A 162 4.32 -20.50 3.73
CA THR A 162 3.63 -21.50 4.56
C THR A 162 2.25 -21.05 5.04
N ILE A 163 1.28 -21.94 4.87
CA ILE A 163 -0.08 -21.86 5.39
C ILE A 163 -0.44 -23.17 6.11
N PHE A 164 -1.50 -23.19 6.90
CA PHE A 164 -2.10 -24.41 7.44
C PHE A 164 -3.62 -24.42 7.17
N SER A 165 -4.26 -25.58 7.33
CA SER A 165 -5.73 -25.67 7.28
C SER A 165 -6.31 -26.61 8.31
N TYR A 166 -7.55 -26.35 8.70
CA TYR A 166 -8.33 -27.17 9.61
C TYR A 166 -9.63 -27.62 8.93
N CYS A 167 -9.94 -28.91 9.02
CA CYS A 167 -11.23 -29.49 8.63
C CYS A 167 -11.98 -29.86 9.91
N GLU A 168 -13.09 -29.17 10.18
CA GLU A 168 -13.87 -29.36 11.40
C GLU A 168 -14.66 -30.67 11.38
N GLU A 169 -15.24 -31.01 10.23
CA GLU A 169 -16.06 -32.22 10.08
C GLU A 169 -15.22 -33.51 10.16
N LEU A 170 -13.92 -33.44 9.80
CA LEU A 170 -12.94 -34.51 10.06
C LEU A 170 -12.24 -34.37 11.43
N LYS A 171 -12.38 -33.22 12.10
CA LYS A 171 -11.53 -32.80 13.24
C LYS A 171 -10.03 -33.02 12.97
N ALA A 172 -9.55 -32.53 11.82
CA ALA A 172 -8.20 -32.76 11.33
C ALA A 172 -7.45 -31.42 11.10
N LEU A 173 -6.24 -31.32 11.62
CA LEU A 173 -5.34 -30.19 11.42
C LEU A 173 -4.23 -30.57 10.43
N PHE A 174 -4.12 -29.85 9.32
CA PHE A 174 -3.08 -30.02 8.30
C PHE A 174 -2.11 -28.84 8.43
N CYS A 175 -0.89 -29.11 8.91
CA CYS A 175 0.08 -28.07 9.30
C CYS A 175 1.45 -28.23 8.66
N CYS A 176 1.55 -29.10 7.65
CA CYS A 176 2.77 -29.35 6.89
C CYS A 176 3.96 -29.65 7.84
N ASP A 177 5.07 -28.94 7.74
CA ASP A 177 6.27 -29.16 8.56
C ASP A 177 6.09 -28.94 10.07
N VAL A 178 5.07 -28.20 10.50
CA VAL A 178 4.88 -27.96 11.93
C VAL A 178 4.41 -29.23 12.62
N PHE A 179 5.11 -29.63 13.68
CA PHE A 179 5.05 -30.97 14.29
C PHE A 179 5.57 -32.13 13.41
N GLY A 180 6.18 -31.84 12.26
CA GLY A 180 6.87 -32.82 11.43
C GLY A 180 8.04 -33.49 12.14
N THR A 181 8.46 -34.64 11.62
CA THR A 181 9.62 -35.39 12.12
C THR A 181 10.19 -36.30 11.03
N HIS A 182 11.50 -36.28 10.79
CA HIS A 182 12.15 -37.24 9.89
C HIS A 182 12.31 -38.60 10.59
N TYR A 183 11.29 -39.43 10.49
CA TYR A 183 11.26 -40.79 11.03
C TYR A 183 10.45 -41.69 10.08
N GLY A 184 11.14 -42.52 9.30
CA GLY A 184 10.54 -43.48 8.38
C GLY A 184 10.28 -44.82 9.04
N ASP A 185 9.02 -45.10 9.36
CA ASP A 185 8.55 -46.38 9.88
C ASP A 185 7.48 -46.98 8.94
N ASP A 186 7.10 -48.25 9.14
CA ASP A 186 5.92 -48.84 8.50
C ASP A 186 4.62 -48.38 9.21
N GLU A 187 4.70 -48.04 10.51
CA GLU A 187 3.59 -47.49 11.28
C GLU A 187 3.45 -45.97 11.12
N ILE A 188 2.41 -45.55 10.39
CA ILE A 188 2.16 -44.12 10.11
C ILE A 188 1.37 -43.38 11.20
N PHE A 189 0.98 -44.05 12.30
CA PHE A 189 0.18 -43.45 13.38
C PHE A 189 0.96 -43.44 14.69
N SER A 190 1.07 -42.28 15.33
CA SER A 190 2.01 -42.03 16.44
C SER A 190 1.82 -42.93 17.66
N ASP A 191 0.58 -43.35 17.92
CA ASP A 191 0.14 -44.21 19.01
C ASP A 191 0.34 -45.71 18.73
N LEU A 192 0.34 -46.12 17.46
CA LEU A 192 0.65 -47.50 17.06
C LEU A 192 2.15 -47.82 17.12
N ILE A 193 3.00 -46.79 17.14
CA ILE A 193 4.42 -46.89 17.49
C ILE A 193 4.51 -47.14 19.00
N THR A 194 4.19 -48.37 19.43
CA THR A 194 4.05 -48.75 20.84
C THR A 194 5.37 -49.08 21.52
N ASP A 195 6.35 -49.61 20.78
CA ASP A 195 7.67 -50.02 21.27
C ASP A 195 8.44 -48.88 21.96
N LYS A 196 9.13 -49.23 23.05
CA LYS A 196 9.85 -48.30 23.92
C LYS A 196 11.04 -47.66 23.19
N ASN A 197 11.78 -48.43 22.40
CA ASN A 197 12.97 -47.94 21.70
C ASN A 197 12.56 -47.04 20.52
N LYS A 198 11.58 -47.47 19.71
CA LYS A 198 10.98 -46.64 18.66
C LYS A 198 10.40 -45.33 19.21
N LYS A 199 9.68 -45.35 20.34
CA LYS A 199 9.18 -44.12 21.00
C LYS A 199 10.31 -43.17 21.39
N GLN A 200 11.44 -43.69 21.89
CA GLN A 200 12.61 -42.88 22.24
C GLN A 200 13.28 -42.28 20.99
N SER A 201 13.48 -43.08 19.94
CA SER A 201 14.01 -42.60 18.65
C SER A 201 13.11 -41.57 17.97
N LEU A 202 11.80 -41.77 17.94
CA LEU A 202 10.83 -40.81 17.41
C LEU A 202 10.90 -39.47 18.17
N ARG A 203 11.00 -39.52 19.51
CA ARG A 203 11.13 -38.30 20.33
C ARG A 203 12.47 -37.59 20.10
N LYS A 204 13.58 -38.34 19.90
CA LYS A 204 14.88 -37.78 19.49
C LYS A 204 14.74 -37.05 18.16
N ALA A 205 14.21 -37.73 17.13
CA ALA A 205 14.04 -37.17 15.80
C ALA A 205 13.11 -35.95 15.77
N GLN A 206 12.06 -35.90 16.61
CA GLN A 206 11.18 -34.73 16.73
C GLN A 206 11.91 -33.51 17.30
N ILE A 207 12.79 -33.70 18.28
CA ILE A 207 13.61 -32.63 18.87
C ILE A 207 14.67 -32.15 17.86
N GLU A 208 15.28 -33.06 17.11
CA GLU A 208 16.25 -32.72 16.06
C GLU A 208 15.59 -31.96 14.90
N TYR A 209 14.45 -32.44 14.40
CA TYR A 209 13.63 -31.74 13.40
C TYR A 209 13.25 -30.33 13.86
N PHE A 210 12.80 -30.19 15.12
CA PHE A 210 12.56 -28.87 15.68
C PHE A 210 13.83 -28.01 15.67
N ASN A 211 14.96 -28.50 16.19
CA ASN A 211 16.17 -27.70 16.36
C ASN A 211 16.77 -27.19 15.05
N PHE A 212 16.80 -28.04 14.01
CA PHE A 212 17.37 -27.67 12.71
C PHE A 212 16.43 -26.79 11.86
N ILE A 213 15.13 -27.12 11.81
CA ILE A 213 14.19 -26.48 10.88
C ILE A 213 13.36 -25.37 11.56
N MET A 214 12.74 -25.66 12.71
CA MET A 214 11.82 -24.74 13.40
C MET A 214 12.52 -23.85 14.44
N GLY A 215 13.73 -24.19 14.85
CA GLY A 215 14.55 -23.52 15.87
C GLY A 215 14.79 -22.03 15.62
N PRO A 216 15.04 -21.57 14.38
CA PRO A 216 15.12 -20.13 14.07
C PRO A 216 13.80 -19.37 14.25
N PHE A 217 12.67 -20.07 14.32
CA PHE A 217 11.32 -19.51 14.17
C PHE A 217 10.46 -19.63 15.44
N LYS A 218 11.05 -19.85 16.63
CA LYS A 218 10.35 -20.01 17.93
C LYS A 218 9.17 -19.05 18.15
N LYS A 219 9.31 -17.76 17.80
CA LYS A 219 8.23 -16.75 17.92
C LYS A 219 7.02 -17.03 17.01
N TYR A 220 7.25 -17.55 15.80
CA TYR A 220 6.18 -17.94 14.89
C TYR A 220 5.50 -19.24 15.34
N ILE A 221 6.26 -20.21 15.89
CA ILE A 221 5.71 -21.42 16.52
C ILE A 221 4.77 -21.04 17.67
N GLN A 222 5.20 -20.17 18.58
CA GLN A 222 4.35 -19.67 19.68
C GLN A 222 3.04 -19.02 19.18
N LYS A 223 3.09 -18.25 18.09
CA LYS A 223 1.89 -17.67 17.46
C LYS A 223 0.98 -18.76 16.87
N PHE A 224 1.55 -19.74 16.16
CA PHE A 224 0.78 -20.86 15.59
C PHE A 224 0.10 -21.71 16.67
N LEU A 225 0.82 -22.02 17.77
CA LEU A 225 0.27 -22.71 18.94
C LEU A 225 -0.91 -21.95 19.55
N GLN A 226 -0.85 -20.62 19.61
CA GLN A 226 -1.98 -19.77 20.03
C GLN A 226 -3.16 -19.82 19.04
N GLN A 227 -2.90 -19.88 17.73
CA GLN A 227 -3.94 -19.96 16.70
C GLN A 227 -4.70 -21.30 16.73
N ILE A 228 -4.01 -22.42 17.01
CA ILE A 228 -4.65 -23.75 17.06
C ILE A 228 -5.29 -24.08 18.42
N LYS A 229 -4.92 -23.38 19.50
CA LYS A 229 -5.33 -23.67 20.90
C LYS A 229 -6.83 -23.94 21.11
N ASN A 230 -7.69 -23.26 20.36
CA ASN A 230 -9.15 -23.34 20.51
C ASN A 230 -9.83 -24.26 19.46
N LEU A 231 -9.07 -24.89 18.57
CA LEU A 231 -9.59 -25.81 17.55
C LEU A 231 -9.73 -27.23 18.14
N LYS A 232 -10.77 -27.96 17.73
CA LYS A 232 -11.01 -29.34 18.19
C LYS A 232 -10.54 -30.33 17.13
N TYR A 233 -9.35 -30.89 17.29
CA TYR A 233 -8.79 -31.90 16.40
C TYR A 233 -8.48 -33.20 17.14
N ASP A 234 -8.86 -34.34 16.57
CA ASP A 234 -8.46 -35.67 17.08
C ASP A 234 -7.17 -36.17 16.38
N VAL A 235 -6.73 -35.47 15.32
CA VAL A 235 -5.61 -35.86 14.45
C VAL A 235 -4.87 -34.64 13.89
N ILE A 236 -3.54 -34.70 13.89
CA ILE A 236 -2.63 -33.74 13.24
C ILE A 236 -1.90 -34.45 12.08
N CYS A 237 -1.91 -33.79 10.93
CA CYS A 237 -1.40 -34.27 9.65
C CYS A 237 -0.21 -33.39 9.21
N CYS A 238 0.99 -33.86 9.51
CA CYS A 238 2.26 -33.21 9.18
C CYS A 238 2.79 -33.66 7.80
N SER A 239 3.73 -32.92 7.20
CA SER A 239 4.46 -33.29 5.96
C SER A 239 5.39 -34.49 6.14
N HIS A 240 5.92 -34.70 7.35
CA HIS A 240 6.90 -35.74 7.67
C HIS A 240 6.59 -36.48 8.96
N GLY A 241 6.87 -37.78 8.98
CA GLY A 241 6.76 -38.64 10.14
C GLY A 241 5.33 -39.14 10.38
N PRO A 242 5.06 -39.74 11.55
CA PRO A 242 3.76 -40.30 11.85
C PRO A 242 2.69 -39.22 12.04
N ILE A 243 1.49 -39.52 11.54
CA ILE A 243 0.24 -38.82 11.81
C ILE A 243 0.00 -38.86 13.33
N ILE A 244 -0.16 -37.69 13.94
CA ILE A 244 -0.22 -37.57 15.40
C ILE A 244 -1.68 -37.67 15.87
N ARG A 245 -1.99 -38.66 16.70
CA ARG A 245 -3.33 -38.87 17.27
C ARG A 245 -3.27 -39.33 18.74
N GLY A 246 -4.37 -39.18 19.48
CA GLY A 246 -4.42 -39.46 20.92
C GLY A 246 -3.47 -38.58 21.75
N ASP A 247 -2.99 -39.07 22.88
CA ASP A 247 -2.16 -38.31 23.84
C ASP A 247 -0.82 -37.81 23.26
N HIS A 248 -0.39 -38.36 22.13
CA HIS A 248 0.77 -37.90 21.37
C HIS A 248 0.56 -36.48 20.82
N ILE A 249 -0.69 -36.03 20.61
CA ILE A 249 -1.05 -34.65 20.26
C ILE A 249 -0.61 -33.69 21.38
N GLN A 250 -1.10 -33.93 22.61
CA GLN A 250 -0.77 -33.08 23.75
C GLN A 250 0.73 -33.15 24.09
N THR A 251 1.33 -34.32 23.91
CA THR A 251 2.79 -34.51 24.05
C THR A 251 3.59 -33.67 23.05
N SER A 252 3.17 -33.62 21.78
CA SER A 252 3.85 -32.85 20.73
C SER A 252 3.62 -31.34 20.87
N ILE A 253 2.41 -30.92 21.25
CA ILE A 253 2.10 -29.53 21.61
C ILE A 253 2.96 -29.07 22.79
N LYS A 254 3.07 -29.88 23.85
CA LYS A 254 3.94 -29.60 25.00
C LYS A 254 5.41 -29.49 24.58
N CYS A 255 5.91 -30.46 23.82
CA CYS A 255 7.29 -30.48 23.29
C CYS A 255 7.62 -29.20 22.51
N TYR A 256 6.78 -28.83 21.53
CA TYR A 256 6.97 -27.60 20.75
C TYR A 256 6.78 -26.33 21.60
N THR A 257 5.91 -26.33 22.62
CA THR A 257 5.76 -25.20 23.56
C THR A 257 7.03 -25.00 24.37
N GLU A 258 7.59 -26.07 24.94
CA GLU A 258 8.83 -26.06 25.71
C GLU A 258 10.01 -25.59 24.85
N LEU A 259 10.24 -26.22 23.69
CA LEU A 259 11.37 -25.90 22.81
C LEU A 259 11.27 -24.49 22.18
N SER A 260 10.06 -23.96 21.98
CA SER A 260 9.84 -22.60 21.45
C SER A 260 9.71 -21.51 22.52
N THR A 261 9.69 -21.87 23.81
CA THR A 261 9.71 -20.88 24.89
C THR A 261 11.08 -20.19 24.92
N PRO A 262 11.15 -18.83 24.97
CA PRO A 262 12.43 -18.14 25.05
C PRO A 262 13.11 -18.35 26.41
N THR A 263 14.34 -18.88 26.40
CA THR A 263 15.21 -18.96 27.58
C THR A 263 15.45 -17.55 28.15
N PRO A 264 15.14 -17.28 29.43
CA PRO A 264 15.44 -15.98 30.05
C PRO A 264 16.93 -15.65 29.98
N LYS A 265 17.25 -14.39 29.62
CA LYS A 265 18.62 -13.91 29.50
C LYS A 265 19.11 -13.30 30.82
N GLU A 266 20.06 -13.96 31.47
CA GLU A 266 20.71 -13.49 32.69
C GLU A 266 21.69 -12.33 32.41
N ASN A 267 22.08 -11.59 33.45
CA ASN A 267 23.25 -10.70 33.41
C ASN A 267 24.55 -11.54 33.39
N LYS A 268 24.72 -12.37 32.35
CA LYS A 268 25.81 -13.33 32.20
C LYS A 268 26.59 -13.04 30.94
N VAL A 269 27.91 -13.02 31.05
CA VAL A 269 28.86 -12.77 29.96
C VAL A 269 29.75 -13.99 29.77
N LEU A 270 29.67 -14.59 28.58
CA LEU A 270 30.52 -15.71 28.18
C LEU A 270 31.78 -15.15 27.49
N ILE A 271 32.95 -15.46 28.03
CA ILE A 271 34.26 -15.06 27.50
C ILE A 271 34.92 -16.31 26.91
N ILE A 272 35.08 -16.36 25.59
CA ILE A 272 35.71 -17.48 24.90
C ILE A 272 36.99 -16.96 24.27
N TYR A 273 38.13 -17.63 24.46
CA TYR A 273 39.38 -17.24 23.81
C TYR A 273 40.17 -18.42 23.26
N GLY A 274 41.06 -18.14 22.31
CA GLY A 274 42.27 -18.92 22.05
C GLY A 274 43.51 -18.06 22.31
N SER A 275 44.65 -18.67 22.63
CA SER A 275 45.88 -17.93 22.98
C SER A 275 47.14 -18.75 22.68
N SER A 276 48.03 -18.25 21.81
CA SER A 276 49.24 -18.99 21.40
C SER A 276 50.42 -18.85 22.36
N HIS A 277 50.50 -17.73 23.09
CA HIS A 277 51.63 -17.36 23.96
C HIS A 277 51.15 -16.76 25.29
N GLY A 278 49.96 -17.12 25.77
CA GLY A 278 49.37 -16.58 27.00
C GLY A 278 48.80 -15.15 26.88
N PHE A 279 49.32 -14.27 26.02
CA PHE A 279 48.95 -12.84 26.02
C PHE A 279 47.44 -12.54 25.85
N THR A 280 46.72 -13.30 25.02
CA THR A 280 45.25 -13.14 24.89
C THR A 280 44.49 -13.69 26.11
N GLU A 281 45.05 -14.68 26.81
CA GLU A 281 44.52 -15.17 28.10
C GLU A 281 44.77 -14.16 29.23
N GLU A 282 45.95 -13.52 29.29
CA GLU A 282 46.23 -12.43 30.24
C GLU A 282 45.21 -11.29 30.07
N MET A 283 44.90 -10.91 28.82
CA MET A 283 43.82 -9.97 28.52
C MET A 283 42.44 -10.48 28.98
N ALA A 284 42.11 -11.76 28.76
CA ALA A 284 40.82 -12.33 29.17
C ALA A 284 40.61 -12.27 30.69
N LYS A 285 41.67 -12.53 31.48
CA LYS A 285 41.66 -12.43 32.95
C LYS A 285 41.39 -11.00 33.42
N GLU A 286 42.03 -10.01 32.82
CA GLU A 286 41.84 -8.60 33.18
C GLU A 286 40.50 -8.02 32.71
N ILE A 287 39.99 -8.48 31.56
CA ILE A 287 38.62 -8.17 31.12
C ILE A 287 37.60 -8.75 32.10
N LYS A 288 37.82 -9.98 32.62
CA LYS A 288 36.97 -10.60 33.65
C LYS A 288 36.92 -9.75 34.92
N ILE A 289 38.07 -9.36 35.47
CA ILE A 289 38.17 -8.46 36.64
C ILE A 289 37.41 -7.14 36.36
N GLY A 290 37.57 -6.58 35.16
CA GLY A 290 36.82 -5.40 34.73
C GLY A 290 35.30 -5.60 34.74
N LEU A 291 34.80 -6.74 34.24
CA LEU A 291 33.37 -7.05 34.22
C LEU A 291 32.76 -7.16 35.62
N GLU A 292 33.49 -7.80 36.53
CA GLU A 292 33.06 -8.12 37.90
C GLU A 292 33.19 -6.92 38.85
N SER A 293 34.05 -5.95 38.53
CA SER A 293 34.24 -4.71 39.31
C SER A 293 33.07 -3.72 39.32
N VAL A 294 31.97 -3.99 38.60
CA VAL A 294 30.83 -3.07 38.48
C VAL A 294 29.61 -3.68 39.17
N ASN A 295 29.38 -3.23 40.40
CA ASN A 295 28.39 -3.76 41.35
C ASN A 295 28.61 -5.26 41.60
N GLU A 296 29.20 -5.60 42.73
CA GLU A 296 29.60 -6.97 43.05
C GLU A 296 28.42 -7.96 42.91
N GLY A 297 28.65 -9.07 42.20
CA GLY A 297 27.63 -10.07 41.87
C GLY A 297 26.61 -9.68 40.78
N ALA A 298 26.55 -8.43 40.32
CA ALA A 298 25.53 -7.97 39.36
C ALA A 298 25.69 -8.53 37.93
N VAL A 299 26.91 -8.93 37.56
CA VAL A 299 27.22 -9.62 36.29
C VAL A 299 28.00 -10.91 36.57
N LYS A 300 27.42 -12.04 36.18
CA LYS A 300 28.10 -13.35 36.17
C LYS A 300 29.04 -13.44 34.97
N THR A 301 30.25 -13.94 35.15
CA THR A 301 31.13 -14.27 34.03
C THR A 301 31.33 -15.79 33.91
N LEU A 302 31.64 -16.26 32.71
CA LEU A 302 32.13 -17.62 32.48
C LEU A 302 33.22 -17.55 31.42
N THR A 303 34.44 -17.99 31.77
CA THR A 303 35.60 -17.95 30.89
C THR A 303 35.95 -19.35 30.38
N MET A 304 36.16 -19.48 29.07
CA MET A 304 36.47 -20.74 28.38
C MET A 304 37.61 -20.54 27.39
N ASP A 305 38.72 -21.24 27.61
CA ASP A 305 39.68 -21.52 26.54
C ASP A 305 39.05 -22.53 25.56
N ILE A 306 39.08 -22.22 24.26
CA ILE A 306 38.55 -23.06 23.19
C ILE A 306 39.40 -24.31 22.94
N PHE A 307 40.68 -24.31 23.34
CA PHE A 307 41.58 -25.46 23.20
C PHE A 307 41.44 -26.47 24.35
N ASN A 308 40.72 -26.13 25.42
CA ASN A 308 40.45 -27.07 26.50
C ASN A 308 39.40 -28.10 26.06
N PRO A 309 39.69 -29.43 26.06
CA PRO A 309 38.78 -30.45 25.54
C PRO A 309 37.44 -30.55 26.30
N LYS A 310 37.33 -29.98 27.50
CA LYS A 310 36.07 -29.89 28.25
C LYS A 310 35.12 -28.80 27.72
N ASN A 311 35.56 -27.93 26.81
CA ASN A 311 34.82 -26.79 26.28
C ASN A 311 34.35 -27.02 24.83
N THR A 312 33.64 -28.13 24.60
CA THR A 312 33.10 -28.48 23.27
C THR A 312 32.12 -27.42 22.74
N ILE A 313 32.01 -27.30 21.41
CA ILE A 313 31.11 -26.33 20.75
C ILE A 313 29.66 -26.47 21.27
N SER A 314 29.18 -27.70 21.44
CA SER A 314 27.84 -27.97 21.99
C SER A 314 27.65 -27.39 23.42
N ARG A 315 28.65 -27.54 24.30
CA ARG A 315 28.64 -26.93 25.63
C ARG A 315 28.64 -25.40 25.55
N ILE A 316 29.50 -24.83 24.70
CA ILE A 316 29.61 -23.39 24.49
C ILE A 316 28.27 -22.79 24.02
N LEU A 317 27.61 -23.41 23.04
CA LEU A 317 26.32 -22.93 22.53
C LEU A 317 25.21 -23.05 23.58
N LYS A 318 25.21 -24.12 24.39
CA LYS A 318 24.27 -24.27 25.52
C LYS A 318 24.46 -23.19 26.59
N GLU A 319 25.70 -22.84 26.95
CA GLU A 319 25.96 -21.73 27.88
C GLU A 319 25.46 -20.39 27.30
N LEU A 320 25.69 -20.18 26.00
CA LEU A 320 25.32 -18.95 25.29
C LEU A 320 23.81 -18.67 25.26
N GLU A 321 22.95 -19.71 25.32
CA GLU A 321 21.50 -19.54 25.42
C GLU A 321 21.09 -18.68 26.62
N THR A 322 21.79 -18.79 27.75
CA THR A 322 21.49 -18.03 28.99
C THR A 322 22.10 -16.62 29.03
N CYS A 323 23.11 -16.34 28.21
CA CYS A 323 23.93 -15.12 28.32
C CYS A 323 23.29 -13.88 27.68
N LYS A 324 23.56 -12.69 28.22
CA LYS A 324 23.35 -11.39 27.54
C LYS A 324 24.59 -10.95 26.75
N GLY A 325 25.79 -11.35 27.19
CA GLY A 325 27.06 -10.93 26.60
C GLY A 325 27.87 -12.09 26.03
N LEU A 326 28.54 -11.84 24.89
CA LEU A 326 29.53 -12.73 24.29
C LEU A 326 30.82 -11.94 23.98
N LEU A 327 31.94 -12.38 24.54
CA LEU A 327 33.26 -11.86 24.24
C LEU A 327 34.10 -12.94 23.55
N LEU A 328 34.64 -12.64 22.37
CA LEU A 328 35.52 -13.54 21.61
C LEU A 328 36.96 -12.99 21.59
N GLY A 329 37.89 -13.77 22.14
CA GLY A 329 39.31 -13.48 22.22
C GLY A 329 40.10 -14.28 21.18
N SER A 330 40.92 -13.64 20.36
CA SER A 330 41.85 -14.36 19.47
C SER A 330 43.10 -13.54 19.20
N PRO A 331 44.29 -14.15 19.19
CA PRO A 331 45.43 -13.54 18.53
C PRO A 331 45.20 -13.46 17.02
N THR A 332 45.89 -12.54 16.34
CA THR A 332 46.04 -12.59 14.87
C THR A 332 47.06 -13.66 14.51
N ILE A 333 46.67 -14.62 13.67
CA ILE A 333 47.58 -15.59 13.05
C ILE A 333 47.33 -15.54 11.53
N LEU A 334 48.40 -15.36 10.75
CA LEU A 334 48.34 -15.22 9.28
C LEU A 334 47.33 -14.16 8.76
N GLY A 335 47.10 -13.10 9.54
CA GLY A 335 46.16 -12.03 9.19
C GLY A 335 44.69 -12.30 9.52
N ASP A 336 44.37 -13.36 10.26
CA ASP A 336 42.98 -13.69 10.65
C ASP A 336 42.85 -14.28 12.07
N VAL A 337 41.61 -14.57 12.45
CA VAL A 337 41.17 -15.27 13.67
C VAL A 337 41.66 -16.72 13.67
N VAL A 338 42.06 -17.25 14.84
CA VAL A 338 42.42 -18.68 14.93
C VAL A 338 41.20 -19.57 14.62
N PRO A 339 41.34 -20.67 13.85
CA PRO A 339 40.20 -21.44 13.33
C PRO A 339 39.18 -21.88 14.39
N HIS A 340 39.64 -22.30 15.58
CA HIS A 340 38.80 -22.72 16.69
C HIS A 340 37.87 -21.62 17.23
N VAL A 341 38.33 -20.36 17.29
CA VAL A 341 37.48 -19.23 17.68
C VAL A 341 36.55 -18.82 16.52
N SER A 342 37.03 -18.94 15.27
CA SER A 342 36.22 -18.73 14.07
C SER A 342 35.04 -19.71 13.97
N GLN A 343 35.22 -20.98 14.36
CA GLN A 343 34.14 -21.97 14.44
C GLN A 343 32.97 -21.48 15.31
N ILE A 344 33.23 -20.91 16.49
CA ILE A 344 32.16 -20.34 17.34
C ILE A 344 31.48 -19.17 16.63
N ALA A 345 32.27 -18.28 16.01
CA ALA A 345 31.73 -17.13 15.28
C ALA A 345 30.89 -17.55 14.04
N ILE A 346 31.18 -18.69 13.42
CA ILE A 346 30.36 -19.26 12.32
C ILE A 346 28.98 -19.70 12.83
N HIS A 347 28.89 -20.37 13.98
CA HIS A 347 27.61 -20.84 14.55
C HIS A 347 26.64 -19.70 14.98
N LEU A 348 27.09 -18.44 14.99
CA LEU A 348 26.23 -17.30 15.32
C LEU A 348 25.20 -17.00 14.21
N ASN A 349 23.96 -17.44 14.42
CA ASN A 349 22.81 -17.13 13.56
C ASN A 349 22.26 -15.69 13.77
N PRO A 350 21.97 -14.91 12.70
CA PRO A 350 21.51 -13.51 12.78
C PRO A 350 20.08 -13.29 13.29
N TRP A 351 19.24 -14.32 13.32
CA TRP A 351 17.88 -14.26 13.87
C TRP A 351 17.85 -14.62 15.36
N LEU A 352 18.63 -15.63 15.76
CA LEU A 352 18.73 -16.07 17.16
C LEU A 352 19.48 -15.06 18.04
N HIS A 353 20.62 -14.54 17.56
CA HIS A 353 21.56 -13.79 18.39
C HIS A 353 21.46 -12.26 18.23
N GLY A 354 21.01 -11.78 17.07
CA GLY A 354 21.19 -10.37 16.66
C GLY A 354 20.54 -9.33 17.56
N ASN A 355 19.42 -9.67 18.20
CA ASN A 355 18.71 -8.79 19.14
C ASN A 355 18.74 -9.31 20.59
N SER A 356 19.52 -10.36 20.87
CA SER A 356 19.52 -11.08 22.17
C SER A 356 20.90 -11.16 22.83
N LEU A 357 21.97 -10.81 22.10
CA LEU A 357 23.35 -10.76 22.59
C LEU A 357 24.03 -9.43 22.25
N ILE A 358 24.83 -8.95 23.21
CA ILE A 358 25.80 -7.89 23.02
C ILE A 358 27.18 -8.53 22.83
N GLY A 359 27.88 -8.15 21.77
CA GLY A 359 29.16 -8.72 21.35
C GLY A 359 30.36 -7.81 21.64
N GLY A 360 31.52 -8.42 21.88
CA GLY A 360 32.81 -7.74 21.89
C GLY A 360 33.93 -8.67 21.42
N ALA A 361 34.97 -8.11 20.81
CA ALA A 361 36.15 -8.86 20.38
C ALA A 361 37.43 -8.29 20.99
N PHE A 362 38.38 -9.16 21.33
CA PHE A 362 39.67 -8.75 21.92
C PHE A 362 40.82 -9.67 21.48
N GLY A 363 42.08 -9.25 21.67
CA GLY A 363 43.23 -10.08 21.33
C GLY A 363 44.58 -9.38 21.30
N SER A 364 45.64 -10.19 21.41
CA SER A 364 47.04 -9.78 21.25
C SER A 364 47.51 -9.96 19.80
N PHE A 365 48.40 -9.10 19.28
CA PHE A 365 48.93 -9.24 17.92
C PHE A 365 50.41 -8.85 17.81
N GLY A 366 51.12 -9.36 16.79
CA GLY A 366 52.53 -9.03 16.55
C GLY A 366 52.71 -7.69 15.83
N TRP A 367 52.53 -7.70 14.50
CA TRP A 367 52.66 -6.53 13.63
C TRP A 367 51.32 -6.02 13.06
N SER A 368 50.34 -6.91 12.85
CA SER A 368 49.01 -6.56 12.31
C SER A 368 47.86 -7.22 13.11
N GLY A 369 46.74 -6.52 13.26
CA GLY A 369 45.74 -6.74 14.34
C GLY A 369 44.36 -7.22 13.90
N GLU A 370 44.26 -7.89 12.74
CA GLU A 370 43.03 -8.15 11.98
C GLU A 370 41.98 -8.96 12.75
N ALA A 371 42.38 -9.98 13.52
CA ALA A 371 41.46 -10.94 14.13
C ALA A 371 40.33 -10.27 14.95
N THR A 372 40.66 -9.21 15.68
CA THR A 372 39.69 -8.46 16.50
C THR A 372 38.67 -7.69 15.66
N GLU A 373 39.05 -7.21 14.47
CA GLU A 373 38.15 -6.53 13.55
C GLU A 373 37.29 -7.55 12.77
N ASN A 374 37.88 -8.67 12.34
CA ASN A 374 37.16 -9.74 11.64
C ASN A 374 36.06 -10.38 12.52
N LEU A 375 36.36 -10.68 13.80
CA LEU A 375 35.35 -11.10 14.78
C LEU A 375 34.24 -10.07 14.95
N THR A 376 34.60 -8.78 15.04
CA THR A 376 33.62 -7.69 15.14
C THR A 376 32.72 -7.63 13.90
N PHE A 377 33.29 -7.77 12.69
CA PHE A 377 32.52 -7.82 11.45
C PHE A 377 31.60 -9.05 11.35
N ARG A 378 32.02 -10.22 11.84
CA ARG A 378 31.16 -11.41 11.90
C ARG A 378 29.97 -11.21 12.85
N MET A 379 30.18 -10.64 14.04
CA MET A 379 29.08 -10.27 14.96
C MET A 379 28.14 -9.20 14.36
N ILE A 380 28.69 -8.23 13.63
CA ILE A 380 27.95 -7.21 12.87
C ILE A 380 27.04 -7.82 11.80
N GLN A 381 27.51 -8.86 11.09
CA GLN A 381 26.70 -9.65 10.15
C GLN A 381 25.62 -10.47 10.87
N CYS A 382 25.91 -10.98 12.09
CA CYS A 382 24.92 -11.57 12.99
C CYS A 382 23.88 -10.56 13.52
N ARG A 383 23.90 -9.31 13.04
CA ARG A 383 23.03 -8.18 13.45
C ARG A 383 23.22 -7.72 14.90
N MET A 384 24.11 -8.37 15.66
CA MET A 384 24.37 -8.10 17.09
C MET A 384 24.72 -6.63 17.33
N GLN A 385 24.36 -6.16 18.53
CA GLN A 385 24.96 -4.95 19.09
C GLN A 385 26.42 -5.26 19.44
N VAL A 386 27.36 -4.37 19.11
CA VAL A 386 28.80 -4.62 19.33
C VAL A 386 29.50 -3.43 19.97
N VAL A 387 30.44 -3.72 20.89
CA VAL A 387 31.40 -2.72 21.38
C VAL A 387 32.63 -2.63 20.49
N ARG A 388 33.36 -1.51 20.57
CA ARG A 388 34.64 -1.32 19.87
C ARG A 388 35.67 -2.37 20.35
N PRO A 389 36.34 -3.10 19.46
CA PRO A 389 37.29 -4.15 19.84
C PRO A 389 38.50 -3.62 20.62
N LEU A 390 39.09 -4.49 21.45
CA LEU A 390 40.28 -4.21 22.25
C LEU A 390 41.47 -5.03 21.77
N ARG A 391 42.47 -4.36 21.17
CA ARG A 391 43.76 -4.99 20.81
C ARG A 391 44.91 -4.51 21.69
N VAL A 392 45.91 -5.38 21.84
CA VAL A 392 47.21 -5.14 22.49
C VAL A 392 48.30 -5.65 21.56
N GLN A 393 49.42 -4.94 21.44
CA GLN A 393 50.57 -5.40 20.65
C GLN A 393 51.53 -6.20 21.55
N PHE A 394 51.94 -7.38 21.10
CA PHE A 394 52.70 -8.38 21.85
C PHE A 394 52.09 -8.65 23.26
N ARG A 395 52.90 -8.57 24.32
CA ARG A 395 52.48 -8.81 25.70
C ARG A 395 51.91 -7.55 26.33
N SER A 396 50.89 -7.72 27.17
CA SER A 396 50.25 -6.61 27.87
C SER A 396 51.17 -5.97 28.93
N THR A 397 51.25 -4.65 28.91
CA THR A 397 51.82 -3.80 29.97
C THR A 397 50.85 -3.62 31.15
N LYS A 398 51.29 -2.97 32.24
CA LYS A 398 50.40 -2.60 33.37
C LYS A 398 49.30 -1.63 32.92
N GLU A 399 49.61 -0.82 31.92
CA GLU A 399 48.74 0.15 31.26
C GLU A 399 47.72 -0.56 30.37
N ASP A 400 48.14 -1.61 29.63
CA ASP A 400 47.23 -2.49 28.88
C ASP A 400 46.29 -3.25 29.80
N PHE A 401 46.78 -3.85 30.90
CA PHE A 401 45.92 -4.50 31.90
C PHE A 401 44.88 -3.53 32.47
N THR A 402 45.29 -2.29 32.75
CA THR A 402 44.37 -1.24 33.20
C THR A 402 43.37 -0.82 32.10
N ARG A 403 43.76 -0.88 30.82
CA ARG A 403 42.85 -0.71 29.67
C ARG A 403 41.86 -1.88 29.54
N CYS A 404 42.30 -3.12 29.76
CA CYS A 404 41.46 -4.32 29.80
C CYS A 404 40.39 -4.23 30.90
N ARG A 405 40.79 -3.89 32.14
CA ARG A 405 39.85 -3.67 33.25
C ARG A 405 38.84 -2.56 32.95
N LYS A 406 39.28 -1.40 32.46
CA LYS A 406 38.40 -0.28 32.07
C LYS A 406 37.44 -0.65 30.93
N TRP A 407 37.85 -1.49 29.99
CA TRP A 407 37.00 -1.98 28.89
C TRP A 407 35.96 -3.00 29.37
N GLY A 408 36.36 -3.96 30.22
CA GLY A 408 35.43 -4.88 30.89
C GLY A 408 34.38 -4.15 31.72
N ALA A 409 34.78 -3.14 32.49
CA ALA A 409 33.85 -2.31 33.26
C ALA A 409 32.88 -1.51 32.36
N LYS A 410 33.33 -1.01 31.20
CA LYS A 410 32.44 -0.39 30.20
C LYS A 410 31.42 -1.41 29.65
N PHE A 411 31.84 -2.64 29.38
CA PHE A 411 30.96 -3.70 28.89
C PHE A 411 29.93 -4.14 29.96
N SER A 412 30.33 -4.26 31.22
CA SER A 412 29.42 -4.57 32.34
C SER A 412 28.32 -3.51 32.48
N LYS A 413 28.67 -2.22 32.45
CA LYS A 413 27.69 -1.11 32.46
C LYS A 413 26.74 -1.12 31.27
N ILE A 414 27.13 -1.71 30.13
CA ILE A 414 26.25 -1.91 28.96
C ILE A 414 25.30 -3.10 29.17
N ILE A 415 25.80 -4.23 29.70
CA ILE A 415 24.98 -5.43 30.03
C ILE A 415 23.92 -5.12 31.09
N LEU A 416 24.24 -4.25 32.05
CA LEU A 416 23.33 -3.75 33.09
C LEU A 416 22.39 -2.63 32.61
N GLY A 417 22.53 -2.14 31.37
CA GLY A 417 21.72 -1.03 30.82
C GLY A 417 22.08 0.37 31.36
N VAL A 418 23.02 0.46 32.30
CA VAL A 418 23.48 1.71 32.94
C VAL A 418 24.21 2.66 31.98
N LYS A 419 24.79 2.13 30.89
CA LYS A 419 25.46 2.94 29.86
C LYS A 419 25.10 2.45 28.46
N GLN A 420 24.73 3.39 27.58
CA GLN A 420 24.47 3.09 26.18
C GLN A 420 25.76 2.77 25.41
N ILE A 421 25.59 2.08 24.28
CA ILE A 421 26.69 1.80 23.33
C ILE A 421 27.10 3.08 22.62
N ASP A 422 28.37 3.14 22.27
CA ASP A 422 29.05 4.25 21.60
C ASP A 422 28.39 4.61 20.26
N GLU A 423 27.62 5.71 20.21
CA GLU A 423 26.85 6.11 19.02
C GLU A 423 27.72 6.42 17.80
N GLU A 424 28.94 6.90 18.00
CA GLU A 424 29.86 7.23 16.91
C GLU A 424 30.42 5.96 16.26
N PHE A 425 30.72 4.94 17.09
CA PHE A 425 31.03 3.59 16.64
C PHE A 425 29.82 2.93 15.96
N GLU A 426 28.63 2.97 16.55
CA GLU A 426 27.38 2.50 15.93
C GLU A 426 27.14 3.16 14.56
N PHE A 427 27.39 4.46 14.42
CA PHE A 427 27.27 5.17 13.15
C PHE A 427 28.32 4.73 12.11
N LYS A 428 29.58 4.54 12.52
CA LYS A 428 30.64 3.95 11.67
C LYS A 428 30.27 2.55 11.22
N ILE A 429 29.75 1.71 12.12
CA ILE A 429 29.26 0.36 11.81
C ILE A 429 28.05 0.38 10.89
N ARG A 430 27.06 1.26 11.09
CA ARG A 430 25.92 1.43 10.16
C ARG A 430 26.39 1.86 8.76
N LYS A 431 27.40 2.72 8.66
CA LYS A 431 28.05 3.13 7.40
C LYS A 431 28.80 1.97 6.71
N LEU A 432 29.40 1.05 7.49
CA LEU A 432 30.05 -0.16 6.99
C LEU A 432 29.04 -1.25 6.58
N LYS A 433 27.99 -1.50 7.36
CA LYS A 433 26.84 -2.34 6.97
C LYS A 433 26.26 -1.89 5.62
N LEU A 434 26.15 -0.57 5.40
CA LEU A 434 25.75 0.02 4.11
C LEU A 434 26.76 -0.22 2.98
N LYS A 435 28.08 -0.10 3.22
CA LYS A 435 29.12 -0.45 2.23
C LYS A 435 29.10 -1.93 1.85
N LEU A 436 29.09 -2.84 2.83
CA LEU A 436 29.01 -4.28 2.61
C LEU A 436 27.74 -4.68 1.85
N SER A 437 26.59 -4.05 2.15
CA SER A 437 25.35 -4.24 1.39
C SER A 437 25.37 -3.71 -0.05
N LYS A 438 26.40 -2.93 -0.44
CA LYS A 438 26.68 -2.58 -1.84
C LYS A 438 27.66 -3.56 -2.49
N TYR A 439 28.67 -4.03 -1.78
CA TYR A 439 29.62 -5.04 -2.30
C TYR A 439 28.95 -6.41 -2.54
N LEU A 440 28.17 -6.92 -1.58
CA LEU A 440 27.42 -8.16 -1.79
C LEU A 440 26.42 -8.08 -2.97
N ARG A 441 26.09 -6.86 -3.44
CA ARG A 441 25.28 -6.61 -4.64
C ARG A 441 26.10 -6.28 -5.90
N SER A 442 27.40 -6.03 -5.81
CA SER A 442 28.28 -5.97 -6.98
C SER A 442 28.68 -7.37 -7.45
N ASP A 443 28.69 -8.34 -6.53
CA ASP A 443 29.30 -9.64 -6.79
C ASP A 443 28.25 -10.63 -7.33
N GLU A 444 27.00 -10.53 -6.87
CA GLU A 444 25.81 -11.00 -7.61
C GLU A 444 25.77 -10.44 -9.04
N MET A 445 26.30 -9.23 -9.24
CA MET A 445 26.38 -8.58 -10.55
C MET A 445 27.56 -9.06 -11.39
N GLU A 446 28.58 -9.73 -10.84
CA GLU A 446 29.73 -10.30 -11.58
C GLU A 446 29.35 -11.62 -12.26
N ILE A 447 28.70 -12.54 -11.55
CA ILE A 447 28.23 -13.83 -12.12
C ILE A 447 27.25 -13.59 -13.29
N SER A 448 26.52 -12.47 -13.29
CA SER A 448 25.64 -12.06 -14.40
C SER A 448 26.34 -11.57 -15.69
N LYS A 449 27.66 -11.30 -15.66
CA LYS A 449 28.38 -10.64 -16.76
C LYS A 449 28.78 -11.57 -17.91
N VAL A 450 28.90 -12.87 -17.67
CA VAL A 450 29.36 -13.81 -18.71
C VAL A 450 28.26 -14.13 -19.73
N SER A 451 26.98 -14.08 -19.35
CA SER A 451 25.84 -14.47 -20.19
C SER A 451 25.18 -13.34 -20.99
N ASN A 452 25.49 -12.06 -20.72
CA ASN A 452 24.88 -10.90 -21.38
C ASN A 452 25.85 -10.10 -22.26
N LYS A 453 26.61 -10.77 -23.13
CA LYS A 453 27.55 -10.14 -24.09
C LYS A 453 26.84 -9.53 -25.31
N ARG A 454 25.79 -8.71 -25.12
CA ARG A 454 25.21 -7.78 -26.13
C ARG A 454 24.14 -6.85 -25.49
N LEU A 455 23.77 -5.80 -26.22
CA LEU A 455 22.62 -4.91 -25.95
C LEU A 455 22.73 -3.94 -24.75
N SER A 456 23.93 -3.53 -24.38
CA SER A 456 24.11 -2.21 -23.76
C SER A 456 24.06 -1.12 -24.84
N LYS A 457 22.99 -0.29 -24.86
CA LYS A 457 23.03 1.12 -25.30
C LYS A 457 21.75 1.90 -24.92
N PHE A 458 21.95 2.94 -24.10
CA PHE A 458 21.10 4.12 -23.86
C PHE A 458 19.68 3.98 -23.23
N ASN A 459 19.67 3.84 -21.90
CA ASN A 459 19.21 4.86 -20.95
C ASN A 459 18.05 5.83 -21.32
N LYS A 460 17.06 5.89 -20.41
CA LYS A 460 16.46 7.13 -19.80
C LYS A 460 15.51 8.02 -20.67
N SER A 461 14.46 8.67 -20.14
CA SER A 461 13.79 8.66 -18.82
C SER A 461 12.55 9.60 -18.79
N GLN A 462 11.65 9.57 -17.79
CA GLN A 462 10.21 9.92 -17.91
C GLN A 462 9.68 11.36 -17.61
N TYR A 463 8.83 11.89 -18.50
CA TYR A 463 8.14 13.22 -18.68
C TYR A 463 6.98 13.65 -17.72
N ASP A 464 6.44 14.89 -17.81
CA ASP A 464 5.42 15.56 -16.91
C ASP A 464 4.78 16.79 -17.63
N ASN A 465 3.75 17.54 -17.19
CA ASN A 465 2.95 17.66 -15.93
C ASN A 465 1.57 18.39 -16.24
N LYS A 466 0.45 18.27 -15.46
CA LYS A 466 -0.77 19.19 -15.49
C LYS A 466 -1.83 19.00 -14.34
N ASN A 467 -1.91 19.90 -13.31
CA ASN A 467 -3.10 20.20 -12.43
C ASN A 467 -2.97 21.49 -11.53
N SER A 468 -3.97 22.37 -11.41
CA SER A 468 -3.94 23.63 -10.59
C SER A 468 -5.35 24.18 -10.22
N PHE A 469 -5.41 25.14 -9.28
CA PHE A 469 -6.55 26.01 -8.85
C PHE A 469 -7.72 25.47 -7.97
N ILE A 470 -8.34 26.42 -7.24
CA ILE A 470 -9.41 26.34 -6.20
C ILE A 470 -10.25 27.66 -6.24
N LYS A 471 -11.58 27.65 -5.99
CA LYS A 471 -12.40 28.85 -5.59
C LYS A 471 -13.90 28.52 -5.27
N ASP A 472 -14.43 29.08 -4.17
CA ASP A 472 -15.80 29.63 -3.87
C ASP A 472 -16.11 29.51 -2.34
N GLY A 473 -16.97 30.37 -1.76
CA GLY A 473 -17.26 30.35 -0.31
C GLY A 473 -18.46 31.22 0.13
N ARG A 474 -19.45 30.60 0.81
CA ARG A 474 -20.68 31.22 1.36
C ARG A 474 -21.12 30.54 2.66
N LEU A 475 -21.74 31.29 3.58
CA LEU A 475 -22.17 30.82 4.92
C LEU A 475 -23.34 29.83 4.88
N LYS A 476 -23.25 28.74 5.66
CA LYS A 476 -24.22 27.65 5.76
C LYS A 476 -24.64 27.38 7.20
N LEU A 477 -25.70 26.60 7.38
CA LEU A 477 -26.15 26.05 8.65
C LEU A 477 -25.82 24.55 8.68
N TRP A 478 -25.11 24.12 9.72
CA TRP A 478 -24.59 22.76 9.89
C TRP A 478 -25.17 22.12 11.14
N LYS A 479 -25.92 21.02 10.98
CA LYS A 479 -26.46 20.23 12.09
C LYS A 479 -25.51 19.10 12.46
N CYS A 480 -25.17 18.97 13.73
CA CYS A 480 -24.44 17.82 14.26
C CYS A 480 -25.37 16.60 14.32
N LEU A 481 -24.99 15.48 13.68
CA LEU A 481 -25.79 14.26 13.70
C LEU A 481 -25.77 13.50 15.04
N ILE A 482 -24.86 13.85 15.96
CA ILE A 482 -24.72 13.19 17.27
C ILE A 482 -25.66 13.80 18.32
N CYS A 483 -25.76 15.12 18.39
CA CYS A 483 -26.53 15.85 19.41
C CYS A 483 -27.61 16.80 18.84
N ASN A 484 -27.81 16.83 17.52
CA ASN A 484 -28.72 17.72 16.81
C ASN A 484 -28.40 19.24 16.84
N GLU A 485 -27.31 19.68 17.48
CA GLU A 485 -26.87 21.08 17.54
C GLU A 485 -26.65 21.74 16.16
N ILE A 486 -26.94 23.04 15.99
CA ILE A 486 -26.91 23.75 14.69
C ILE A 486 -25.96 24.95 14.71
N VAL A 487 -24.89 24.90 13.90
CA VAL A 487 -23.81 25.90 13.85
C VAL A 487 -23.76 26.61 12.48
N LYS A 488 -23.53 27.93 12.46
CA LYS A 488 -23.59 28.78 11.24
C LYS A 488 -22.18 29.13 10.72
N SER A 489 -21.70 28.50 9.64
CA SER A 489 -20.31 28.60 9.13
C SER A 489 -20.16 28.25 7.63
N VAL A 490 -19.09 28.69 6.95
CA VAL A 490 -18.88 28.50 5.48
C VAL A 490 -18.55 27.05 5.10
N LEU A 491 -17.72 26.43 5.94
CA LEU A 491 -17.37 25.02 5.99
C LEU A 491 -18.00 24.43 7.28
N PRO A 492 -18.04 23.09 7.49
CA PRO A 492 -18.46 22.56 8.79
C PRO A 492 -17.54 23.13 9.89
N PRO A 493 -17.99 23.27 11.15
CA PRO A 493 -17.18 23.80 12.25
C PRO A 493 -15.82 23.12 12.30
N ASP A 494 -14.73 23.89 12.13
CA ASP A 494 -13.44 23.38 11.64
C ASP A 494 -12.72 22.38 12.56
N TYR A 495 -13.21 22.15 13.78
CA TYR A 495 -12.60 21.25 14.76
C TYR A 495 -13.61 20.29 15.44
N TYR A 496 -14.65 20.79 16.12
CA TYR A 496 -15.60 19.95 16.87
C TYR A 496 -17.00 20.56 16.92
N CYS A 497 -17.99 19.75 17.29
CA CYS A 497 -19.30 20.23 17.70
C CYS A 497 -19.23 20.92 19.08
N PRO A 498 -19.66 22.18 19.23
CA PRO A 498 -19.54 22.90 20.49
C PRO A 498 -20.36 22.28 21.63
N ALA A 499 -21.46 21.58 21.33
CA ALA A 499 -22.30 20.94 22.34
C ALA A 499 -21.85 19.51 22.73
N CYS A 500 -21.08 18.79 21.89
CA CYS A 500 -20.80 17.36 22.14
C CYS A 500 -19.39 16.86 21.74
N GLY A 501 -18.47 17.73 21.33
CA GLY A 501 -17.06 17.38 21.06
C GLY A 501 -16.78 16.49 19.84
N ALA A 502 -17.79 15.99 19.13
CA ALA A 502 -17.62 15.17 17.93
C ALA A 502 -17.03 15.99 16.75
N GLY A 503 -16.17 15.37 15.93
CA GLY A 503 -15.38 16.06 14.90
C GLY A 503 -16.18 16.60 13.71
N PRO A 504 -15.56 17.33 12.77
CA PRO A 504 -16.26 18.04 11.69
C PRO A 504 -17.01 17.11 10.75
N GLU A 505 -16.62 15.83 10.70
CA GLU A 505 -17.24 14.77 9.92
C GLU A 505 -18.68 14.40 10.32
N VAL A 506 -19.14 14.75 11.53
CA VAL A 506 -20.53 14.49 11.96
C VAL A 506 -21.52 15.60 11.60
N PHE A 507 -21.05 16.68 10.95
CA PHE A 507 -21.89 17.82 10.58
C PHE A 507 -22.47 17.70 9.17
N VAL A 508 -23.79 17.86 9.06
CA VAL A 508 -24.52 17.95 7.79
C VAL A 508 -25.02 19.36 7.53
N CYS A 509 -24.78 19.90 6.34
CA CYS A 509 -25.32 21.19 5.92
C CYS A 509 -26.84 21.06 5.73
N ILE A 510 -27.63 21.66 6.64
CA ILE A 510 -29.10 21.66 6.59
C ILE A 510 -29.69 22.88 5.88
N GLY A 511 -28.90 23.91 5.62
CA GLY A 511 -29.37 25.11 4.93
C GLY A 511 -28.28 26.15 4.69
N PHE A 512 -28.68 27.31 4.17
CA PHE A 512 -27.83 28.50 4.06
C PHE A 512 -28.27 29.57 5.07
N ALA A 513 -27.34 30.44 5.47
CA ALA A 513 -27.68 31.56 6.32
C ALA A 513 -28.24 32.72 5.47
N ASN A 514 -29.51 33.06 5.66
CA ASN A 514 -30.04 34.32 5.15
C ASN A 514 -29.29 35.50 5.78
N GLN A 515 -29.02 36.53 4.99
CA GLN A 515 -28.41 37.78 5.44
C GLN A 515 -29.52 38.81 5.66
N GLU A 516 -29.52 39.44 6.83
CA GLU A 516 -30.36 40.61 7.09
C GLU A 516 -29.69 41.84 6.49
N HIS A 517 -30.43 42.62 5.70
CA HIS A 517 -29.95 43.84 5.07
C HIS A 517 -30.54 45.07 5.76
N ASN A 518 -29.80 45.62 6.73
CA ASN A 518 -30.02 46.99 7.17
C ASN A 518 -29.58 47.96 6.06
N LYS A 519 -30.54 48.57 5.37
CA LYS A 519 -30.38 49.83 4.65
C LYS A 519 -31.64 50.69 4.82
N THR A 520 -31.43 51.93 5.22
CA THR A 520 -32.47 52.93 5.47
C THR A 520 -32.90 53.66 4.18
N SER A 521 -34.22 53.76 4.01
CA SER A 521 -34.98 54.89 3.43
C SER A 521 -34.45 55.64 2.19
N GLN A 522 -35.11 55.43 1.04
CA GLN A 522 -35.96 56.40 0.29
C GLN A 522 -36.42 55.66 -1.01
N ILE A 523 -37.72 55.45 -1.28
CA ILE A 523 -38.72 56.39 -1.85
C ILE A 523 -38.23 56.83 -3.25
N GLU A 524 -38.92 56.56 -4.37
CA GLU A 524 -40.36 56.70 -4.72
C GLU A 524 -40.95 55.52 -5.54
N GLY A 525 -42.30 55.41 -5.60
CA GLY A 525 -43.15 54.89 -6.71
C GLY A 525 -43.00 53.44 -7.25
N GLU A 526 -44.05 52.70 -7.64
CA GLU A 526 -45.52 52.86 -7.56
C GLU A 526 -46.19 51.47 -7.40
N GLU A 527 -47.52 51.48 -7.17
CA GLU A 527 -48.53 50.39 -7.16
C GLU A 527 -48.31 49.29 -8.24
N GLU A 528 -48.80 48.04 -8.22
CA GLU A 528 -49.64 47.14 -7.42
C GLU A 528 -49.58 45.77 -8.18
N GLY A 529 -50.02 44.61 -7.70
CA GLY A 529 -50.54 44.23 -6.39
C GLY A 529 -50.72 42.70 -6.30
N GLU A 530 -50.79 42.19 -5.07
CA GLU A 530 -51.35 40.89 -4.66
C GLU A 530 -50.73 39.57 -5.23
N LEU A 531 -50.92 38.39 -4.63
CA LEU A 531 -51.74 37.99 -3.47
C LEU A 531 -50.97 37.01 -2.57
N ARG A 532 -51.27 36.98 -1.26
CA ARG A 532 -50.57 36.16 -0.26
C ARG A 532 -51.56 35.70 0.83
N THR A 533 -51.25 34.60 1.54
CA THR A 533 -51.97 34.12 2.75
C THR A 533 -53.37 33.53 2.48
N THR A 534 -54.00 32.63 3.27
CA THR A 534 -53.53 31.78 4.40
C THR A 534 -54.49 30.58 4.68
N THR A 535 -53.92 29.48 5.19
CA THR A 535 -54.46 28.57 6.26
C THR A 535 -55.81 27.81 6.10
N THR A 536 -55.90 26.70 6.86
CA THR A 536 -57.09 26.04 7.46
C THR A 536 -57.95 25.04 6.66
N THR A 537 -57.77 23.76 7.01
CA THR A 537 -58.79 22.70 7.28
C THR A 537 -60.08 22.57 6.46
N LEU A 538 -60.23 21.40 5.80
CA LEU A 538 -61.47 20.60 5.72
C LEU A 538 -61.07 19.14 6.04
N LYS A 539 -61.72 18.40 6.96
CA LYS A 539 -63.11 17.88 6.98
C LYS A 539 -63.39 16.80 5.92
N ILE A 540 -63.95 15.69 6.40
CA ILE A 540 -64.38 14.49 5.67
C ILE A 540 -65.89 14.54 5.51
N ASP A 541 -66.43 14.06 4.39
CA ASP A 541 -67.81 13.54 4.35
C ASP A 541 -67.94 12.37 3.37
N ASN A 542 -68.97 11.54 3.55
CA ASN A 542 -69.17 10.24 2.88
C ASN A 542 -70.39 10.24 1.93
N ASN A 543 -70.38 9.33 0.94
CA ASN A 543 -71.49 8.43 0.55
C ASN A 543 -71.01 7.56 -0.66
N ASN A 544 -71.05 6.22 -0.61
CA ASN A 544 -72.20 5.31 -0.88
C ASN A 544 -72.65 5.35 -2.36
N THR A 545 -72.86 4.23 -3.10
CA THR A 545 -72.92 2.78 -2.79
C THR A 545 -72.66 1.97 -4.11
N SER A 546 -72.73 0.63 -4.30
CA SER A 546 -73.09 -0.56 -3.50
C SER A 546 -72.60 -1.87 -4.17
N GLY A 547 -72.11 -2.85 -3.37
CA GLY A 547 -72.18 -4.31 -3.64
C GLY A 547 -71.30 -4.91 -4.76
N THR A 548 -70.85 -6.17 -4.72
CA THR A 548 -70.88 -7.31 -3.75
C THR A 548 -69.98 -8.43 -4.33
N THR A 549 -69.29 -9.37 -3.65
CA THR A 549 -68.85 -9.66 -2.27
C THR A 549 -67.77 -10.78 -2.36
N ILE A 550 -67.15 -11.24 -1.26
CA ILE A 550 -66.19 -12.39 -1.16
C ILE A 550 -64.76 -12.05 -1.66
N GLN A 551 -63.66 -12.22 -0.92
CA GLN A 551 -63.43 -12.65 0.48
C GLN A 551 -62.28 -11.83 1.13
N LYS A 552 -62.07 -12.01 2.45
CA LYS A 552 -61.20 -11.19 3.32
C LYS A 552 -59.80 -10.89 2.76
N ASN A 553 -59.43 -9.61 2.75
CA ASN A 553 -58.05 -9.15 2.53
C ASN A 553 -57.81 -7.88 3.36
N THR A 554 -56.71 -7.77 4.10
CA THR A 554 -56.43 -6.63 5.00
C THR A 554 -55.21 -5.86 4.48
N LEU A 555 -55.39 -4.56 4.18
CA LEU A 555 -54.34 -3.72 3.59
C LEU A 555 -53.35 -3.18 4.61
N LEU A 556 -52.08 -3.12 4.20
CA LEU A 556 -50.94 -2.60 4.96
C LEU A 556 -50.55 -1.19 4.51
N THR A 557 -50.56 -0.22 5.42
CA THR A 557 -49.69 0.97 5.36
C THR A 557 -49.29 1.43 6.76
N SER A 558 -48.03 1.84 6.92
CA SER A 558 -47.46 2.83 7.89
C SER A 558 -48.19 3.14 9.22
N SER A 559 -47.54 3.19 10.38
CA SER A 559 -46.09 3.29 10.68
C SER A 559 -45.79 3.06 12.17
N ASN A 560 -44.49 3.04 12.52
CA ASN A 560 -43.92 2.91 13.87
C ASN A 560 -44.18 1.53 14.54
N ASN A 561 -43.17 0.80 15.01
CA ASN A 561 -42.03 1.32 15.75
C ASN A 561 -40.69 0.60 15.43
N SER A 562 -39.63 1.05 16.09
CA SER A 562 -38.25 0.55 16.02
C SER A 562 -38.10 -0.97 16.18
N LEU A 563 -37.37 -1.61 15.27
CA LEU A 563 -36.62 -2.85 15.56
C LEU A 563 -35.40 -2.98 14.65
N SER A 564 -34.27 -3.37 15.22
CA SER A 564 -33.01 -3.60 14.51
C SER A 564 -33.09 -4.85 13.65
N ARG A 565 -33.27 -4.70 12.33
CA ARG A 565 -33.00 -5.80 11.40
C ARG A 565 -31.53 -5.84 11.02
N VAL A 566 -30.90 -6.95 11.39
CA VAL A 566 -29.65 -7.45 10.80
C VAL A 566 -29.83 -7.53 9.28
N TRP A 567 -28.76 -7.28 8.52
CA TRP A 567 -28.73 -7.49 7.08
C TRP A 567 -28.08 -8.84 6.83
N ASP A 568 -28.78 -9.75 6.16
CA ASP A 568 -28.34 -11.14 5.99
C ASP A 568 -27.04 -11.21 5.15
N GLU A 569 -26.05 -12.01 5.60
CA GLU A 569 -24.72 -12.12 4.99
C GLU A 569 -24.60 -13.30 3.99
N ASP A 570 -25.72 -13.89 3.56
CA ASP A 570 -25.78 -15.19 2.84
C ASP A 570 -25.43 -15.17 1.33
N ASP A 571 -25.04 -14.03 0.77
CA ASP A 571 -24.67 -13.88 -0.64
C ASP A 571 -23.25 -14.43 -0.90
N GLU A 572 -23.05 -15.77 -0.86
CA GLU A 572 -21.75 -16.41 -1.12
C GLU A 572 -21.18 -15.93 -2.48
N PRO A 573 -19.94 -15.38 -2.54
CA PRO A 573 -19.49 -14.54 -3.66
C PRO A 573 -19.38 -15.24 -5.03
N ASN A 574 -19.40 -16.58 -5.05
CA ASN A 574 -19.32 -17.40 -6.27
C ASN A 574 -20.69 -17.83 -6.81
N THR A 575 -21.80 -17.47 -6.14
CA THR A 575 -23.17 -17.89 -6.51
C THR A 575 -23.83 -17.01 -7.59
N TYR A 576 -23.47 -15.73 -7.65
CA TYR A 576 -24.10 -14.77 -8.56
C TYR A 576 -23.95 -15.19 -10.03
N SER A 577 -25.07 -15.46 -10.69
CA SER A 577 -25.16 -15.95 -12.08
C SER A 577 -25.69 -14.91 -13.08
N GLY A 578 -26.14 -13.73 -12.59
CA GLY A 578 -26.81 -12.70 -13.38
C GLY A 578 -25.96 -12.09 -14.50
N HIS A 579 -26.61 -11.43 -15.46
CA HIS A 579 -25.94 -10.87 -16.64
C HIS A 579 -25.33 -9.50 -16.33
N ILE A 580 -23.99 -9.43 -16.32
CA ILE A 580 -23.23 -8.18 -16.14
C ILE A 580 -22.80 -7.66 -17.51
N VAL A 581 -23.17 -6.42 -17.82
CA VAL A 581 -22.78 -5.74 -19.05
C VAL A 581 -21.80 -4.61 -18.73
N VAL A 582 -20.65 -4.59 -19.41
CA VAL A 582 -19.58 -3.61 -19.25
C VAL A 582 -19.46 -2.78 -20.53
N VAL A 583 -19.70 -1.48 -20.44
CA VAL A 583 -19.75 -0.56 -21.58
C VAL A 583 -18.48 0.29 -21.60
N GLY A 584 -17.61 0.06 -22.59
CA GLY A 584 -16.28 0.65 -22.70
C GLY A 584 -15.20 -0.37 -22.35
N ALA A 585 -14.31 -0.67 -23.29
CA ALA A 585 -13.24 -1.67 -23.14
C ALA A 585 -11.86 -1.03 -22.94
N SER A 586 -11.81 0.03 -22.13
CA SER A 586 -10.57 0.66 -21.66
C SER A 586 -9.91 -0.16 -20.53
N GLY A 587 -8.80 0.32 -19.96
CA GLY A 587 -8.19 -0.28 -18.77
C GLY A 587 -9.15 -0.47 -17.60
N ALA A 588 -10.12 0.44 -17.41
CA ALA A 588 -11.16 0.32 -16.40
C ALA A 588 -12.13 -0.84 -16.69
N GLY A 589 -12.67 -0.91 -17.91
CA GLY A 589 -13.60 -1.98 -18.31
C GLY A 589 -12.95 -3.36 -18.34
N VAL A 590 -11.70 -3.44 -18.81
CA VAL A 590 -10.91 -4.68 -18.75
C VAL A 590 -10.61 -5.09 -17.31
N SER A 591 -10.28 -4.15 -16.43
CA SER A 591 -10.04 -4.45 -15.01
C SER A 591 -11.31 -4.94 -14.32
N ALA A 592 -12.47 -4.33 -14.60
CA ALA A 592 -13.77 -4.81 -14.12
C ALA A 592 -14.06 -6.25 -14.58
N VAL A 593 -13.89 -6.54 -15.88
CA VAL A 593 -14.09 -7.89 -16.44
C VAL A 593 -13.16 -8.93 -15.82
N LYS A 594 -11.87 -8.58 -15.62
CA LYS A 594 -10.90 -9.46 -14.95
C LYS A 594 -11.32 -9.71 -13.50
N ALA A 595 -11.62 -8.66 -12.73
CA ALA A 595 -12.03 -8.77 -11.33
C ALA A 595 -13.32 -9.59 -11.14
N ILE A 596 -14.32 -9.43 -12.02
CA ILE A 596 -15.52 -10.28 -12.03
C ILE A 596 -15.13 -11.75 -12.21
N ARG A 597 -14.45 -12.09 -13.31
CA ARG A 597 -14.20 -13.50 -13.66
C ARG A 597 -13.19 -14.18 -12.74
N GLN A 598 -12.27 -13.43 -12.13
CA GLN A 598 -11.34 -13.96 -11.12
C GLN A 598 -12.05 -14.40 -9.83
N ASN A 599 -13.18 -13.78 -9.48
CA ASN A 599 -13.90 -14.02 -8.23
C ASN A 599 -15.24 -14.76 -8.43
N ASN A 600 -15.72 -14.88 -9.66
CA ASN A 600 -16.97 -15.57 -9.98
C ASN A 600 -16.93 -16.24 -11.37
N SER A 601 -17.09 -17.56 -11.41
CA SER A 601 -17.05 -18.35 -12.65
C SER A 601 -18.38 -18.41 -13.40
N HIS A 602 -19.51 -18.07 -12.77
CA HIS A 602 -20.86 -18.33 -13.28
C HIS A 602 -21.52 -17.10 -13.91
N ALA A 603 -21.13 -15.90 -13.51
CA ALA A 603 -21.70 -14.65 -14.02
C ALA A 603 -21.51 -14.55 -15.54
N LYS A 604 -22.59 -14.21 -16.26
CA LYS A 604 -22.58 -13.99 -17.71
C LYS A 604 -22.04 -12.58 -17.99
N ILE A 605 -20.89 -12.49 -18.68
CA ILE A 605 -20.21 -11.21 -18.94
C ILE A 605 -20.37 -10.81 -20.40
N THR A 606 -20.81 -9.57 -20.64
CA THR A 606 -20.72 -8.93 -21.97
C THR A 606 -19.90 -7.64 -21.88
N LEU A 607 -18.84 -7.55 -22.68
CA LEU A 607 -17.99 -6.37 -22.83
C LEU A 607 -18.27 -5.70 -24.17
N ILE A 608 -18.49 -4.38 -24.18
CA ILE A 608 -18.84 -3.61 -25.39
C ILE A 608 -17.77 -2.53 -25.63
N SER A 609 -17.27 -2.41 -26.86
CA SER A 609 -16.32 -1.39 -27.29
C SER A 609 -16.76 -0.69 -28.57
N GLY A 610 -16.68 0.65 -28.57
CA GLY A 610 -16.89 1.48 -29.76
C GLY A 610 -15.70 1.51 -30.71
N GLU A 611 -14.58 0.87 -30.38
CA GLU A 611 -13.37 0.77 -31.20
C GLU A 611 -13.31 -0.58 -31.92
N ASN A 612 -12.63 -0.66 -33.06
CA ASN A 612 -12.55 -1.88 -33.88
C ASN A 612 -11.38 -2.82 -33.48
N SER A 613 -10.51 -2.38 -32.58
CA SER A 613 -9.38 -3.14 -32.05
C SER A 613 -9.75 -4.03 -30.86
N MET A 614 -8.84 -4.95 -30.50
CA MET A 614 -8.86 -5.57 -29.16
C MET A 614 -8.48 -4.51 -28.10
N PRO A 615 -8.92 -4.65 -26.83
CA PRO A 615 -8.58 -3.72 -25.74
C PRO A 615 -7.08 -3.58 -25.52
N TYR A 616 -6.57 -2.35 -25.41
CA TYR A 616 -5.13 -2.07 -25.44
C TYR A 616 -4.69 -0.96 -24.45
N TYR A 617 -3.40 -0.92 -24.13
CA TYR A 617 -2.77 0.02 -23.21
C TYR A 617 -2.65 1.43 -23.85
N ARG A 618 -3.77 2.16 -23.85
CA ARG A 618 -3.91 3.48 -24.48
C ARG A 618 -2.77 4.50 -24.23
N PRO A 619 -2.09 4.55 -23.07
CA PRO A 619 -0.96 5.46 -22.86
C PRO A 619 0.23 5.30 -23.82
N THR A 620 0.39 4.18 -24.54
CA THR A 620 1.48 4.06 -25.54
C THR A 620 1.14 4.60 -26.92
N LEU A 621 -0.08 5.09 -27.19
CA LEU A 621 -0.49 5.57 -28.54
C LEU A 621 0.43 6.63 -29.12
N THR A 622 0.88 7.59 -28.33
CA THR A 622 1.89 8.59 -28.71
C THR A 622 3.16 7.91 -29.22
N SER A 623 3.62 6.87 -28.55
CA SER A 623 4.83 6.14 -28.93
C SER A 623 4.60 5.16 -30.10
N VAL A 624 3.38 4.64 -30.28
CA VAL A 624 2.95 3.82 -31.44
C VAL A 624 2.88 4.67 -32.71
N LEU A 625 2.46 5.94 -32.60
CA LEU A 625 2.50 6.91 -33.70
C LEU A 625 3.91 6.95 -34.33
N SER A 626 4.96 7.12 -33.50
CA SER A 626 6.36 7.12 -33.97
C SER A 626 6.91 5.76 -34.43
N ASN A 627 6.35 4.66 -33.95
CA ASN A 627 6.80 3.31 -34.28
C ASN A 627 5.66 2.30 -34.15
N TYR A 628 5.04 1.97 -35.29
CA TYR A 628 3.82 1.17 -35.34
C TYR A 628 4.03 -0.30 -34.91
N SER A 629 5.26 -0.84 -34.98
CA SER A 629 5.55 -2.21 -34.53
C SER A 629 5.33 -2.42 -33.02
N LYS A 630 5.21 -1.34 -32.24
CA LYS A 630 4.77 -1.41 -30.83
C LYS A 630 3.33 -1.92 -30.64
N CYS A 631 2.54 -2.02 -31.71
CA CYS A 631 1.27 -2.77 -31.68
C CYS A 631 1.49 -4.28 -31.46
N GLU A 632 2.68 -4.80 -31.78
CA GLU A 632 3.07 -6.20 -31.69
C GLU A 632 3.74 -6.54 -30.35
N ASP A 633 4.04 -5.53 -29.51
CA ASP A 633 4.53 -5.72 -28.15
C ASP A 633 3.54 -6.60 -27.36
N LYS A 634 4.05 -7.68 -26.72
CA LYS A 634 3.24 -8.67 -25.98
C LYS A 634 2.34 -8.07 -24.88
N ASN A 635 2.61 -6.83 -24.46
CA ASN A 635 1.89 -6.11 -23.42
C ASN A 635 0.98 -4.98 -23.97
N PHE A 636 0.94 -4.74 -25.29
CA PHE A 636 0.10 -3.70 -25.88
C PHE A 636 -1.39 -4.00 -25.72
N PHE A 637 -1.81 -5.23 -26.04
CA PHE A 637 -3.18 -5.68 -25.82
C PHE A 637 -3.40 -6.18 -24.39
N LEU A 638 -4.45 -5.66 -23.74
CA LEU A 638 -4.83 -5.99 -22.35
C LEU A 638 -5.62 -7.30 -22.25
N LEU A 639 -6.25 -7.70 -23.36
CA LEU A 639 -7.02 -8.94 -23.56
C LEU A 639 -6.76 -9.44 -24.98
N ASP A 640 -6.67 -10.75 -25.16
CA ASP A 640 -6.56 -11.39 -26.47
C ASP A 640 -7.80 -12.28 -26.78
N LYS A 641 -7.89 -12.78 -28.01
CA LYS A 641 -9.00 -13.67 -28.43
C LYS A 641 -9.02 -14.99 -27.63
N LYS A 642 -7.86 -15.48 -27.14
CA LYS A 642 -7.78 -16.70 -26.33
C LYS A 642 -8.38 -16.49 -24.93
N TYR A 643 -8.05 -15.38 -24.27
CA TYR A 643 -8.59 -15.03 -22.96
C TYR A 643 -10.12 -14.87 -23.01
N LEU A 644 -10.66 -14.16 -24.00
CA LEU A 644 -12.11 -14.01 -24.16
C LEU A 644 -12.83 -15.37 -24.26
N LYS A 645 -12.31 -16.28 -25.10
CA LYS A 645 -12.87 -17.63 -25.27
C LYS A 645 -12.70 -18.50 -24.02
N LYS A 646 -11.53 -18.47 -23.36
CA LYS A 646 -11.24 -19.25 -22.12
C LYS A 646 -12.09 -18.83 -20.92
N ASN A 647 -12.65 -17.62 -20.95
CA ASN A 647 -13.39 -17.02 -19.82
C ASN A 647 -14.87 -16.75 -20.11
N GLU A 648 -15.38 -17.21 -21.27
CA GLU A 648 -16.78 -17.07 -21.69
C GLU A 648 -17.28 -15.61 -21.70
N ILE A 649 -16.40 -14.68 -22.13
CA ILE A 649 -16.71 -13.25 -22.22
C ILE A 649 -17.25 -12.96 -23.62
N THR A 650 -18.51 -12.55 -23.72
CA THR A 650 -19.07 -12.04 -24.99
C THR A 650 -18.51 -10.65 -25.26
N PHE A 651 -17.74 -10.48 -26.33
CA PHE A 651 -17.17 -9.18 -26.71
C PHE A 651 -17.82 -8.62 -27.98
N TYR A 652 -18.35 -7.41 -27.91
CA TYR A 652 -18.83 -6.67 -29.07
C TYR A 652 -17.89 -5.49 -29.35
N LYS A 653 -17.15 -5.55 -30.45
CA LYS A 653 -16.32 -4.43 -30.94
C LYS A 653 -17.07 -3.59 -31.98
N ASN A 654 -16.54 -2.42 -32.34
CA ASN A 654 -17.16 -1.49 -33.30
C ASN A 654 -18.65 -1.17 -32.95
N SER A 655 -18.99 -1.16 -31.66
CA SER A 655 -20.37 -1.21 -31.15
C SER A 655 -20.59 -0.19 -30.03
N VAL A 656 -21.63 0.63 -30.15
CA VAL A 656 -21.91 1.77 -29.25
C VAL A 656 -23.28 1.60 -28.59
N VAL A 657 -23.35 1.81 -27.28
CA VAL A 657 -24.61 1.87 -26.54
C VAL A 657 -25.22 3.25 -26.68
N THR A 658 -26.44 3.33 -27.20
CA THR A 658 -27.10 4.60 -27.53
C THR A 658 -28.19 5.00 -26.54
N GLU A 659 -28.85 4.02 -25.91
CA GLU A 659 -29.93 4.19 -24.94
C GLU A 659 -29.75 3.19 -23.78
N ILE A 660 -30.04 3.63 -22.54
CA ILE A 660 -30.18 2.77 -21.35
C ILE A 660 -31.59 3.01 -20.78
N ASN A 661 -32.43 1.98 -20.80
CA ASN A 661 -33.72 1.98 -20.11
C ASN A 661 -33.56 1.36 -18.72
N ARG A 662 -33.43 2.23 -17.71
CA ARG A 662 -33.26 1.84 -16.30
C ARG A 662 -34.45 1.02 -15.77
N LYS A 663 -35.69 1.42 -16.07
CA LYS A 663 -36.90 0.73 -15.59
C LYS A 663 -37.02 -0.71 -16.13
N LYS A 664 -36.61 -0.95 -17.38
CA LYS A 664 -36.62 -2.27 -18.02
C LYS A 664 -35.27 -3.03 -17.91
N LYS A 665 -34.29 -2.51 -17.17
CA LYS A 665 -32.87 -2.95 -17.16
C LYS A 665 -32.34 -3.39 -18.54
N MET A 666 -32.52 -2.54 -19.55
CA MET A 666 -32.21 -2.87 -20.96
C MET A 666 -31.37 -1.79 -21.61
N ILE A 667 -30.38 -2.18 -22.42
CA ILE A 667 -29.60 -1.27 -23.28
C ILE A 667 -29.90 -1.51 -24.77
N LYS A 668 -29.60 -0.49 -25.59
CA LYS A 668 -29.68 -0.55 -27.06
C LYS A 668 -28.30 -0.32 -27.66
N ILE A 669 -27.86 -1.24 -28.52
CA ILE A 669 -26.53 -1.28 -29.11
C ILE A 669 -26.66 -1.09 -30.63
N LEU A 670 -25.90 -0.15 -31.19
CA LEU A 670 -25.75 0.04 -32.64
C LEU A 670 -24.29 -0.26 -33.06
N PRO A 671 -24.03 -0.75 -34.28
CA PRO A 671 -22.69 -0.66 -34.86
C PRO A 671 -22.32 0.82 -35.06
N ARG A 672 -21.05 1.19 -34.83
CA ARG A 672 -20.58 2.58 -34.95
C ARG A 672 -20.57 3.05 -36.40
N ASN A 673 -19.98 2.25 -37.30
CA ASN A 673 -19.84 2.58 -38.71
C ASN A 673 -20.79 1.74 -39.58
N LYS A 674 -21.83 2.37 -40.15
CA LYS A 674 -22.80 1.71 -41.05
C LYS A 674 -22.23 1.30 -42.41
N ASN A 675 -21.17 1.96 -42.86
CA ASN A 675 -20.64 1.79 -44.23
C ASN A 675 -19.57 0.70 -44.36
N SER A 676 -19.48 -0.22 -43.38
CA SER A 676 -18.54 -1.37 -43.40
C SER A 676 -18.97 -2.48 -44.37
N LYS A 677 -19.22 -2.13 -45.65
CA LYS A 677 -19.19 -3.09 -46.76
C LYS A 677 -17.72 -3.44 -47.04
N ASN A 678 -17.47 -4.65 -47.54
CA ASN A 678 -16.15 -5.20 -47.90
C ASN A 678 -15.20 -5.54 -46.73
N SER A 679 -15.63 -6.51 -45.91
CA SER A 679 -14.71 -7.55 -45.42
C SER A 679 -15.45 -8.89 -45.44
N SER A 680 -14.95 -9.87 -46.19
CA SER A 680 -15.58 -11.19 -46.35
C SER A 680 -15.59 -11.97 -45.03
N ASN A 681 -16.75 -12.56 -44.71
CA ASN A 681 -17.01 -13.69 -43.81
C ASN A 681 -16.32 -13.77 -42.41
N GLN A 682 -17.16 -14.06 -41.40
CA GLN A 682 -16.76 -14.66 -40.10
C GLN A 682 -15.94 -13.83 -39.09
N GLU A 683 -16.31 -12.59 -38.78
CA GLU A 683 -16.08 -12.05 -37.42
C GLU A 683 -17.28 -12.30 -36.50
N GLN A 684 -17.04 -13.06 -35.43
CA GLN A 684 -18.02 -13.45 -34.40
C GLN A 684 -18.41 -12.31 -33.44
N TYR A 685 -17.71 -11.18 -33.51
CA TYR A 685 -17.69 -10.11 -32.48
C TYR A 685 -18.28 -8.77 -32.95
N LEU A 686 -19.05 -8.79 -34.05
CA LEU A 686 -19.68 -7.61 -34.68
C LEU A 686 -21.22 -7.68 -34.63
N VAL A 687 -21.87 -6.55 -34.38
CA VAL A 687 -23.34 -6.41 -34.46
C VAL A 687 -23.74 -6.22 -35.94
N LYS A 688 -24.47 -7.19 -36.51
CA LYS A 688 -24.65 -7.33 -37.97
C LYS A 688 -25.84 -6.59 -38.58
N SER A 689 -26.82 -6.11 -37.81
CA SER A 689 -28.05 -5.49 -38.34
C SER A 689 -28.75 -4.56 -37.33
N ASN A 690 -29.95 -4.06 -37.66
CA ASN A 690 -30.67 -2.98 -36.97
C ASN A 690 -30.88 -3.21 -35.45
N SER A 691 -30.10 -2.47 -34.65
CA SER A 691 -30.28 -2.26 -33.20
C SER A 691 -30.51 -3.52 -32.34
N LEU A 692 -29.42 -4.10 -31.83
CA LEU A 692 -29.49 -5.13 -30.80
C LEU A 692 -29.98 -4.51 -29.47
N LYS A 693 -30.99 -5.13 -28.86
CA LYS A 693 -31.40 -4.86 -27.48
C LYS A 693 -30.81 -5.93 -26.56
N LEU A 694 -30.30 -5.53 -25.39
CA LEU A 694 -29.67 -6.44 -24.44
C LEU A 694 -30.14 -6.10 -23.02
N ASN A 695 -30.65 -7.11 -22.29
CA ASN A 695 -30.99 -6.97 -20.88
C ASN A 695 -29.73 -7.09 -20.00
N TYR A 696 -29.78 -6.56 -18.78
CA TYR A 696 -28.71 -6.68 -17.79
C TYR A 696 -29.27 -6.80 -16.37
N ASP A 697 -28.53 -7.42 -15.47
CA ASP A 697 -28.80 -7.38 -14.02
C ASP A 697 -27.97 -6.29 -13.33
N LYS A 698 -26.73 -6.11 -13.79
CA LYS A 698 -25.85 -4.99 -13.44
C LYS A 698 -25.22 -4.41 -14.71
N LEU A 699 -25.09 -3.09 -14.74
CA LEU A 699 -24.45 -2.36 -15.84
C LEU A 699 -23.24 -1.61 -15.29
N ILE A 700 -22.05 -1.82 -15.88
CA ILE A 700 -20.84 -1.06 -15.54
C ILE A 700 -20.54 -0.10 -16.69
N LEU A 701 -20.54 1.20 -16.40
CA LEU A 701 -20.17 2.25 -17.35
C LEU A 701 -18.68 2.57 -17.20
N ALA A 702 -17.87 2.07 -18.15
CA ALA A 702 -16.43 2.27 -18.27
C ALA A 702 -16.07 3.12 -19.51
N VAL A 703 -17.02 3.98 -19.93
CA VAL A 703 -17.00 4.75 -21.18
C VAL A 703 -15.84 5.75 -21.30
N GLY A 704 -15.19 6.09 -20.19
CA GLY A 704 -13.96 6.86 -20.17
C GLY A 704 -14.15 8.36 -20.45
N SER A 705 -13.41 8.88 -21.42
CA SER A 705 -13.28 10.33 -21.64
C SER A 705 -12.98 10.69 -23.09
N ASN A 706 -13.51 11.83 -23.53
CA ASN A 706 -13.41 12.40 -24.87
C ASN A 706 -12.32 13.48 -24.93
N GLN A 707 -11.76 13.74 -26.11
CA GLN A 707 -10.79 14.81 -26.32
C GLN A 707 -11.45 16.19 -26.18
N ARG A 708 -10.77 17.14 -25.51
CA ARG A 708 -11.30 18.50 -25.26
C ARG A 708 -11.13 19.40 -26.49
N ILE A 709 -11.96 19.19 -27.49
CA ILE A 709 -12.07 20.05 -28.67
C ILE A 709 -13.05 21.21 -28.35
N PRO A 710 -12.70 22.50 -28.55
CA PRO A 710 -13.60 23.62 -28.25
C PRO A 710 -14.81 23.70 -29.20
N GLN A 711 -15.96 23.19 -28.77
CA GLN A 711 -17.18 23.10 -29.59
C GLN A 711 -17.73 24.46 -30.06
N GLU A 712 -17.59 25.51 -29.24
CA GLU A 712 -17.97 26.89 -29.59
C GLU A 712 -17.12 27.47 -30.74
N LYS A 713 -15.89 26.98 -30.94
CA LYS A 713 -15.02 27.40 -32.04
C LYS A 713 -15.28 26.60 -33.30
N LEU A 714 -15.55 25.30 -33.15
CA LEU A 714 -16.10 24.46 -34.22
C LEU A 714 -17.44 25.00 -34.76
N SER A 715 -18.28 25.63 -33.92
CA SER A 715 -19.56 26.19 -34.40
C SER A 715 -19.38 27.37 -35.35
N ARG A 716 -18.29 28.16 -35.25
CA ARG A 716 -17.98 29.23 -36.23
C ARG A 716 -17.61 28.69 -37.62
N ILE A 717 -17.11 27.44 -37.72
CA ILE A 717 -16.85 26.77 -39.01
C ILE A 717 -18.16 26.48 -39.78
N LYS A 718 -19.31 26.37 -39.09
CA LYS A 718 -20.64 26.21 -39.73
C LYS A 718 -21.05 27.38 -40.65
N THR A 719 -20.30 28.49 -40.63
CA THR A 719 -20.57 29.70 -41.44
C THR A 719 -19.89 29.68 -42.82
N ILE A 720 -18.81 28.89 -42.98
CA ILE A 720 -17.95 28.93 -44.19
C ILE A 720 -18.55 28.06 -45.30
N PHE A 721 -19.04 26.86 -44.96
CA PHE A 721 -19.81 26.04 -45.89
C PHE A 721 -21.21 26.64 -46.10
N GLY A 722 -21.40 27.29 -47.25
CA GLY A 722 -22.53 28.17 -47.56
C GLY A 722 -23.94 27.62 -47.27
N ARG A 723 -24.86 28.56 -46.98
CA ARG A 723 -26.17 28.40 -46.28
C ARG A 723 -27.14 27.27 -46.73
N ASN A 724 -26.91 26.55 -47.83
CA ASN A 724 -27.95 25.76 -48.52
C ASN A 724 -27.85 24.21 -48.47
N LYS A 725 -26.95 23.56 -47.71
CA LYS A 725 -26.91 22.07 -47.63
C LYS A 725 -26.82 21.46 -46.21
N LYS A 726 -28.00 21.38 -45.56
CA LYS A 726 -28.41 20.53 -44.41
C LYS A 726 -27.48 20.45 -43.17
N LYS A 727 -28.02 20.83 -42.00
CA LYS A 727 -27.39 20.74 -40.66
C LYS A 727 -26.68 19.41 -40.33
N THR A 728 -27.10 18.29 -40.94
CA THR A 728 -26.63 16.94 -40.61
C THR A 728 -25.13 16.69 -40.82
N LYS A 729 -24.48 17.35 -41.79
CA LYS A 729 -23.08 17.01 -42.13
C LYS A 729 -22.06 17.39 -41.06
N VAL A 730 -22.17 18.57 -40.44
CA VAL A 730 -21.19 19.00 -39.41
C VAL A 730 -21.36 18.17 -38.13
N ASP A 731 -22.60 17.83 -37.78
CA ASP A 731 -22.85 17.02 -36.58
C ASP A 731 -22.49 15.54 -36.82
N GLN A 732 -22.38 15.07 -38.08
CA GLN A 732 -21.69 13.81 -38.40
C GLN A 732 -20.17 13.91 -38.20
N ILE A 733 -19.51 14.97 -38.71
CA ILE A 733 -18.05 15.18 -38.54
C ILE A 733 -17.65 15.21 -37.05
N LEU A 734 -18.54 15.71 -36.17
CA LEU A 734 -18.30 15.71 -34.72
C LEU A 734 -18.52 14.36 -34.01
N ASN A 735 -19.13 13.37 -34.67
CA ASN A 735 -19.44 12.04 -34.10
C ASN A 735 -18.67 10.88 -34.78
N GLU A 736 -18.30 11.02 -36.05
CA GLU A 736 -17.65 9.97 -36.86
C GLU A 736 -16.12 10.01 -36.76
N GLY A 737 -15.53 11.14 -36.33
CA GLY A 737 -14.09 11.37 -36.22
C GLY A 737 -13.72 12.72 -36.84
N ILE A 738 -12.70 13.41 -36.30
CA ILE A 738 -12.25 14.66 -36.92
C ILE A 738 -11.61 14.30 -38.26
N SER A 739 -12.23 14.71 -39.36
CA SER A 739 -12.02 14.04 -40.64
C SER A 739 -10.72 14.45 -41.32
N THR A 740 -9.97 13.46 -41.80
CA THR A 740 -9.03 13.48 -42.95
C THR A 740 -9.22 14.61 -43.97
N LYS A 741 -10.46 14.96 -44.33
CA LYS A 741 -10.81 16.02 -45.31
C LYS A 741 -10.46 17.45 -44.89
N LEU A 742 -10.09 17.68 -43.63
CA LEU A 742 -9.74 18.98 -43.08
C LEU A 742 -8.40 18.94 -42.32
N ASN A 743 -7.50 18.00 -42.66
CA ASN A 743 -6.14 17.82 -42.09
C ASN A 743 -5.98 17.94 -40.56
N ILE A 744 -7.06 17.79 -39.79
CA ILE A 744 -7.12 17.92 -38.33
C ILE A 744 -7.46 16.56 -37.74
N PHE A 745 -6.66 16.14 -36.75
CA PHE A 745 -6.77 14.84 -36.10
C PHE A 745 -6.91 14.95 -34.58
N GLY A 746 -7.57 13.95 -33.99
CA GLY A 746 -7.44 13.67 -32.55
C GLY A 746 -6.23 12.78 -32.28
N LEU A 747 -5.86 12.62 -31.00
CA LEU A 747 -4.94 11.55 -30.58
C LEU A 747 -5.48 10.87 -29.32
N ARG A 748 -6.48 10.00 -29.50
CA ARG A 748 -7.20 9.31 -28.45
C ARG A 748 -7.38 7.81 -28.72
N THR A 749 -7.58 7.38 -29.97
CA THR A 749 -7.77 5.96 -30.36
C THR A 749 -6.61 5.42 -31.22
N LEU A 750 -6.60 4.10 -31.45
CA LEU A 750 -5.66 3.45 -32.38
C LEU A 750 -6.05 3.73 -33.85
N ASP A 751 -7.35 3.93 -34.11
CA ASP A 751 -7.84 4.34 -35.42
C ASP A 751 -7.28 5.75 -35.74
N ASP A 752 -7.28 6.69 -34.79
CA ASP A 752 -6.69 8.03 -34.93
C ASP A 752 -5.19 7.98 -35.31
N VAL A 753 -4.41 7.13 -34.62
CA VAL A 753 -2.97 6.94 -34.90
C VAL A 753 -2.75 6.38 -36.30
N THR A 754 -3.64 5.50 -36.75
CA THR A 754 -3.59 4.92 -38.10
C THR A 754 -3.93 5.97 -39.15
N GLU A 755 -4.95 6.81 -38.91
CA GLU A 755 -5.33 7.91 -39.81
C GLU A 755 -4.21 8.95 -39.95
N ILE A 756 -3.59 9.39 -38.84
CA ILE A 756 -2.45 10.33 -38.86
C ILE A 756 -1.26 9.73 -39.62
N ASN A 757 -0.86 8.50 -39.33
CA ASN A 757 0.28 7.86 -39.98
C ASN A 757 0.04 7.58 -41.47
N SER A 758 -1.21 7.31 -41.88
CA SER A 758 -1.59 7.23 -43.28
C SER A 758 -1.53 8.60 -43.95
N TYR A 759 -2.07 9.64 -43.31
CA TYR A 759 -2.07 11.00 -43.85
C TYR A 759 -0.66 11.57 -44.04
N ILE A 760 0.23 11.43 -43.05
CA ILE A 760 1.63 11.89 -43.13
C ILE A 760 2.36 11.22 -44.30
N LYS A 761 2.15 9.92 -44.51
CA LYS A 761 2.78 9.17 -45.61
C LYS A 761 2.23 9.55 -46.98
N ILE A 762 0.91 9.64 -47.12
CA ILE A 762 0.25 9.96 -48.40
C ILE A 762 0.58 11.37 -48.87
N ASN A 763 0.58 12.34 -47.96
CA ASN A 763 0.81 13.75 -48.29
C ASN A 763 2.28 14.19 -48.10
N SER A 764 3.18 13.25 -47.76
CA SER A 764 4.60 13.53 -47.45
C SER A 764 4.84 14.69 -46.47
N SER A 765 3.97 14.82 -45.48
CA SER A 765 3.87 15.99 -44.59
C SER A 765 5.19 16.33 -43.90
N LYS A 766 5.53 17.62 -43.83
CA LYS A 766 6.77 18.15 -43.23
C LYS A 766 6.53 19.09 -42.06
N SER A 767 5.30 19.54 -41.86
CA SER A 767 4.92 20.52 -40.86
C SER A 767 3.65 20.13 -40.10
N ALA A 768 3.60 20.42 -38.80
CA ALA A 768 2.47 20.08 -37.95
C ALA A 768 2.24 21.08 -36.81
N ILE A 769 0.97 21.33 -36.48
CA ILE A 769 0.55 22.11 -35.30
C ILE A 769 -0.05 21.19 -34.25
N ILE A 770 0.44 21.28 -33.01
CA ILE A 770 -0.08 20.53 -31.86
C ILE A 770 -0.79 21.50 -30.92
N LEU A 771 -2.09 21.26 -30.69
CA LEU A 771 -2.93 22.10 -29.84
C LEU A 771 -2.93 21.57 -28.40
N GLY A 772 -2.02 22.11 -27.58
CA GLY A 772 -1.89 21.86 -26.14
C GLY A 772 -0.47 21.46 -25.71
N CYS A 773 0.18 22.29 -24.89
CA CYS A 773 1.48 21.99 -24.27
C CYS A 773 1.32 21.26 -22.93
N GLY A 774 0.47 20.23 -22.88
CA GLY A 774 0.35 19.30 -21.76
C GLY A 774 0.85 17.91 -22.14
N PRO A 775 1.10 17.01 -21.16
CA PRO A 775 1.58 15.63 -21.30
C PRO A 775 1.50 14.99 -22.70
N LEU A 776 0.28 14.73 -23.18
CA LEU A 776 -0.01 14.11 -24.47
C LEU A 776 0.58 14.87 -25.67
N GLY A 777 0.44 16.20 -25.69
CA GLY A 777 0.87 17.02 -26.83
C GLY A 777 2.39 17.13 -26.93
N ILE A 778 3.07 17.13 -25.79
CA ILE A 778 4.52 17.18 -25.81
C ILE A 778 5.14 15.80 -26.13
N GLU A 779 4.48 14.68 -25.80
CA GLU A 779 4.81 13.35 -26.35
C GLU A 779 4.53 13.27 -27.85
N THR A 780 3.41 13.86 -28.32
CA THR A 780 3.08 13.95 -29.74
C THR A 780 4.19 14.65 -30.51
N ALA A 781 4.75 15.75 -29.96
CA ALA A 781 5.84 16.49 -30.60
C ALA A 781 7.11 15.63 -30.78
N GLU A 782 7.51 14.87 -29.76
CA GLU A 782 8.65 13.96 -29.87
C GLU A 782 8.41 12.86 -30.91
N SER A 783 7.20 12.32 -30.96
CA SER A 783 6.82 11.30 -31.93
C SER A 783 6.76 11.81 -33.36
N LEU A 784 6.28 13.04 -33.59
CA LEU A 784 6.32 13.66 -34.91
C LEU A 784 7.76 13.97 -35.35
N SER A 785 8.65 14.42 -34.45
CA SER A 785 10.08 14.57 -34.77
C SER A 785 10.70 13.23 -35.21
N LYS A 786 10.32 12.13 -34.56
CA LYS A 786 10.79 10.76 -34.90
C LYS A 786 10.22 10.24 -36.23
N LEU A 787 9.07 10.77 -36.68
CA LEU A 787 8.50 10.49 -38.00
C LEU A 787 9.09 11.37 -39.13
N GLY A 788 9.98 12.31 -38.81
CA GLY A 788 10.58 13.21 -39.81
C GLY A 788 9.74 14.44 -40.13
N ILE A 789 8.81 14.84 -39.26
CA ILE A 789 8.18 16.17 -39.33
C ILE A 789 9.22 17.21 -38.89
N GLU A 790 9.58 18.11 -39.80
CA GLU A 790 10.67 19.07 -39.64
C GLU A 790 10.25 20.37 -38.94
N LYS A 791 8.99 20.81 -39.16
CA LYS A 791 8.45 22.07 -38.66
C LYS A 791 7.30 21.79 -37.67
N ILE A 792 7.60 21.68 -36.39
CA ILE A 792 6.60 21.42 -35.34
C ILE A 792 6.31 22.68 -34.54
N PHE A 793 5.04 23.07 -34.52
CA PHE A 793 4.51 24.17 -33.73
C PHE A 793 3.65 23.64 -32.59
N MET A 794 3.81 24.16 -31.36
CA MET A 794 2.90 23.84 -30.26
C MET A 794 2.20 25.10 -29.74
N LEU A 795 0.88 25.03 -29.60
CA LEU A 795 0.03 26.11 -29.08
C LEU A 795 -0.43 25.81 -27.65
N GLU A 796 -0.37 26.79 -26.76
CA GLU A 796 -0.92 26.69 -25.41
C GLU A 796 -1.53 28.02 -24.96
N THR A 797 -2.79 27.96 -24.52
CA THR A 797 -3.56 29.12 -24.03
C THR A 797 -2.99 29.75 -22.76
N HIS A 798 -2.19 28.98 -21.99
CA HIS A 798 -1.47 29.47 -20.82
C HIS A 798 -0.03 29.89 -21.16
N ARG A 799 0.51 30.87 -20.42
CA ARG A 799 1.89 31.36 -20.55
C ARG A 799 2.98 30.37 -20.10
N ILE A 800 2.59 29.16 -19.69
CA ILE A 800 3.44 28.19 -18.98
C ILE A 800 3.22 26.82 -19.67
N ILE A 801 4.28 26.17 -20.14
CA ILE A 801 4.21 24.79 -20.63
C ILE A 801 3.86 23.89 -19.46
N ALA A 802 2.93 22.96 -19.67
CA ALA A 802 2.44 22.10 -18.61
C ALA A 802 2.00 22.95 -17.39
N SER A 803 1.28 24.07 -17.68
CA SER A 803 0.90 25.25 -16.85
C SER A 803 0.44 25.06 -15.42
N ASN A 804 0.23 23.81 -15.05
CA ASN A 804 -0.47 23.34 -13.89
C ASN A 804 0.44 22.21 -13.35
N ARG A 805 0.75 22.11 -12.06
CA ARG A 805 1.82 21.21 -11.54
C ARG A 805 3.26 21.46 -12.04
N LEU A 806 3.59 21.78 -13.31
CA LEU A 806 4.83 22.54 -13.50
C LEU A 806 4.58 23.93 -12.93
N ASP A 807 5.44 24.33 -12.01
CA ASP A 807 5.65 25.75 -11.75
C ASP A 807 6.48 26.37 -12.88
N GLU A 808 6.60 27.71 -12.85
CA GLU A 808 7.29 28.48 -13.88
C GLU A 808 8.74 28.03 -14.09
N THR A 809 9.42 27.57 -13.02
CA THR A 809 10.78 27.04 -13.13
C THR A 809 10.80 25.70 -13.86
N GLY A 810 9.92 24.76 -13.49
CA GLY A 810 9.81 23.49 -14.20
C GLY A 810 9.50 23.70 -15.68
N SER A 811 8.49 24.55 -15.96
CA SER A 811 8.09 24.93 -17.32
C SER A 811 9.24 25.50 -18.15
N SER A 812 9.99 26.47 -17.62
CA SER A 812 11.08 27.12 -18.36
C SER A 812 12.21 26.14 -18.74
N ILE A 813 12.38 25.04 -18.01
CA ILE A 813 13.34 24.00 -18.38
C ILE A 813 12.78 23.12 -19.50
N VAL A 814 11.49 22.72 -19.43
CA VAL A 814 10.83 21.97 -20.50
C VAL A 814 10.74 22.77 -21.79
N GLU A 815 10.48 24.07 -21.70
CA GLU A 815 10.51 25.04 -22.80
C GLU A 815 11.87 25.05 -23.52
N LYS A 816 12.96 25.14 -22.76
CA LYS A 816 14.34 25.07 -23.30
C LYS A 816 14.65 23.71 -23.91
N ILE A 817 14.13 22.61 -23.37
CA ILE A 817 14.26 21.27 -23.95
C ILE A 817 13.57 21.20 -25.31
N LEU A 818 12.37 21.76 -25.45
CA LEU A 818 11.60 21.74 -26.70
C LEU A 818 12.21 22.63 -27.78
N ILE A 819 12.58 23.87 -27.44
CA ILE A 819 13.26 24.79 -28.36
C ILE A 819 14.58 24.18 -28.86
N LYS A 820 15.35 23.51 -27.98
CA LYS A 820 16.57 22.79 -28.37
C LYS A 820 16.31 21.64 -29.37
N ASN A 821 15.11 21.05 -29.36
CA ASN A 821 14.69 20.03 -30.32
C ASN A 821 13.91 20.61 -31.52
N LYS A 822 14.16 21.89 -31.86
CA LYS A 822 13.58 22.62 -33.01
C LYS A 822 12.04 22.83 -32.97
N ILE A 823 11.40 22.60 -31.82
CA ILE A 823 9.96 22.85 -31.66
C ILE A 823 9.71 24.32 -31.36
N LYS A 824 8.87 24.97 -32.16
CA LYS A 824 8.47 26.38 -31.95
C LYS A 824 7.20 26.44 -31.09
N LEU A 825 7.19 27.34 -30.12
CA LEU A 825 6.18 27.40 -29.06
C LEU A 825 5.40 28.72 -29.11
N PHE A 826 4.08 28.63 -28.94
CA PHE A 826 3.16 29.76 -28.86
C PHE A 826 2.39 29.68 -27.54
N LEU A 827 3.00 30.23 -26.48
CA LEU A 827 2.48 30.20 -25.10
C LEU A 827 1.72 31.48 -24.77
N GLY A 828 0.53 31.34 -24.17
CA GLY A 828 -0.40 32.44 -23.97
C GLY A 828 -1.19 32.83 -25.22
N TYR A 829 -1.16 32.02 -26.27
CA TYR A 829 -1.88 32.27 -27.52
C TYR A 829 -3.14 31.40 -27.61
N GLU A 830 -4.20 31.98 -28.14
CA GLU A 830 -5.50 31.35 -28.28
C GLU A 830 -5.94 31.31 -29.75
N MET A 831 -6.23 30.10 -30.24
CA MET A 831 -6.79 29.87 -31.57
C MET A 831 -8.23 30.42 -31.61
N ILE A 832 -8.52 31.31 -32.57
CA ILE A 832 -9.85 31.89 -32.79
C ILE A 832 -10.62 31.08 -33.83
N LYS A 833 -9.97 30.78 -34.96
CA LYS A 833 -10.58 30.25 -36.19
C LYS A 833 -9.61 29.29 -36.88
N ILE A 834 -10.17 28.35 -37.64
CA ILE A 834 -9.49 27.55 -38.65
C ILE A 834 -10.04 28.02 -40.01
N LEU A 835 -9.18 28.27 -40.99
CA LEU A 835 -9.56 28.60 -42.36
C LEU A 835 -9.64 27.35 -43.24
N ASP A 836 -10.20 27.50 -44.44
CA ASP A 836 -10.09 26.49 -45.49
C ASP A 836 -8.61 26.23 -45.81
N GLN A 837 -8.27 24.98 -46.15
CA GLN A 837 -6.88 24.46 -46.27
C GLN A 837 -6.11 24.26 -44.94
N GLY A 838 -6.64 24.72 -43.80
CA GLY A 838 -6.13 24.35 -42.47
C GLY A 838 -5.32 25.41 -41.72
N ASP A 839 -5.20 26.64 -42.26
CA ASP A 839 -4.53 27.73 -41.55
C ASP A 839 -5.22 28.09 -40.23
N LEU A 840 -4.43 28.41 -39.20
CA LEU A 840 -4.93 28.88 -37.91
C LEU A 840 -4.80 30.39 -37.73
N SER A 841 -5.85 31.02 -37.21
CA SER A 841 -5.85 32.40 -36.72
C SER A 841 -5.64 32.44 -35.20
N LEU A 842 -4.59 33.13 -34.73
CA LEU A 842 -4.24 33.23 -33.31
C LEU A 842 -4.33 34.67 -32.76
N VAL A 843 -4.69 34.81 -31.48
CA VAL A 843 -4.56 36.06 -30.68
C VAL A 843 -3.78 35.80 -29.39
N ASN A 844 -3.08 36.82 -28.89
CA ASN A 844 -2.26 36.78 -27.67
C ASN A 844 -3.06 37.26 -26.44
N ASN A 845 -3.19 36.40 -25.42
CA ASN A 845 -3.93 36.67 -24.19
C ASN A 845 -3.15 37.54 -23.16
N LYS A 846 -2.05 38.19 -23.55
CA LYS A 846 -1.32 39.13 -22.67
C LYS A 846 -1.94 40.52 -22.61
N ASP A 847 -1.96 41.22 -23.74
CA ASP A 847 -1.95 42.69 -23.72
C ASP A 847 -3.23 43.35 -24.25
N LYS A 848 -4.10 42.58 -24.92
CA LYS A 848 -5.22 43.08 -25.76
C LYS A 848 -4.80 44.15 -26.79
N LYS A 849 -3.50 44.25 -27.08
CA LYS A 849 -2.90 45.15 -28.06
C LYS A 849 -2.13 44.36 -29.10
N ILE A 850 -2.13 44.97 -30.28
CA ILE A 850 -1.55 44.58 -31.56
C ILE A 850 -0.10 45.08 -31.56
N HIS A 851 0.86 44.26 -31.98
CA HIS A 851 2.31 44.46 -31.82
C HIS A 851 3.05 44.33 -33.15
N GLN A 852 3.13 45.45 -33.87
CA GLN A 852 3.77 45.54 -35.19
C GLN A 852 5.27 45.21 -35.18
N MET A 853 5.72 44.48 -36.20
CA MET A 853 7.07 44.62 -36.76
C MET A 853 7.02 44.53 -38.30
N LYS A 854 7.69 45.47 -38.99
CA LYS A 854 7.79 45.51 -40.46
C LYS A 854 8.73 44.43 -41.02
N ILE A 855 8.39 43.87 -42.18
CA ILE A 855 9.35 43.36 -43.18
C ILE A 855 8.91 43.88 -44.57
N ILE A 856 9.86 44.02 -45.50
CA ILE A 856 9.75 44.74 -46.79
C ILE A 856 9.37 43.78 -47.94
N GLU A 857 8.63 44.27 -48.93
CA GLU A 857 8.27 43.52 -50.15
C GLU A 857 9.45 43.28 -51.10
N LYS A 858 9.44 42.14 -51.84
CA LYS A 858 9.94 42.11 -53.23
C LYS A 858 9.42 40.95 -54.11
N GLY A 859 8.18 41.07 -54.60
CA GLY A 859 7.67 40.34 -55.78
C GLY A 859 7.40 38.82 -55.63
N LYS A 860 6.73 38.15 -56.58
CA LYS A 860 5.98 38.66 -57.77
C LYS A 860 4.83 37.69 -58.13
N LYS A 861 4.05 38.01 -59.19
CA LYS A 861 2.80 37.32 -59.59
C LYS A 861 2.98 35.87 -60.09
N TYR A 862 1.85 35.16 -60.11
CA TYR A 862 1.61 33.84 -60.73
C TYR A 862 2.08 33.70 -62.20
N LEU A 863 2.32 32.44 -62.60
CA LEU A 863 2.33 31.88 -63.97
C LEU A 863 3.41 32.37 -64.96
N SER A 864 4.43 31.54 -65.18
CA SER A 864 4.68 30.88 -66.49
C SER A 864 5.86 29.87 -66.44
N SER A 865 5.71 28.74 -67.14
CA SER A 865 6.76 27.87 -67.73
C SER A 865 8.12 27.64 -67.04
N ARG A 866 8.43 26.35 -66.78
CA ARG A 866 9.76 25.67 -66.77
C ARG A 866 11.01 26.53 -66.49
N ASP A 867 11.67 26.28 -65.36
CA ASP A 867 12.82 25.37 -65.39
C ASP A 867 13.18 24.82 -63.99
N ASN A 868 14.18 23.93 -63.92
CA ASN A 868 14.43 23.06 -62.76
C ASN A 868 15.35 23.66 -61.69
N ASP A 869 14.78 24.12 -60.56
CA ASP A 869 15.30 23.76 -59.24
C ASP A 869 14.16 23.77 -58.20
N SER A 870 14.06 22.73 -57.36
CA SER A 870 12.85 22.43 -56.57
C SER A 870 13.07 22.42 -55.05
N SER A 871 13.40 23.59 -54.51
CA SER A 871 13.57 23.82 -53.06
C SER A 871 12.47 24.74 -52.48
N PRO A 872 11.27 24.21 -52.13
CA PRO A 872 10.15 24.99 -51.58
C PRO A 872 10.40 25.44 -50.13
N GLY A 873 11.18 26.51 -49.97
CA GLY A 873 11.73 27.01 -48.70
C GLY A 873 11.14 28.33 -48.15
N LEU A 874 9.85 28.62 -48.37
CA LEU A 874 9.15 29.87 -47.99
C LEU A 874 7.69 29.54 -47.61
N ALA A 875 6.90 30.37 -46.90
CA ALA A 875 7.14 31.61 -46.15
C ALA A 875 6.17 31.66 -44.93
N ILE A 876 6.30 32.65 -44.04
CA ILE A 876 5.16 33.11 -43.23
C ILE A 876 4.46 34.20 -44.03
N GLN A 877 3.23 33.94 -44.52
CA GLN A 877 2.43 34.96 -45.18
C GLN A 877 1.39 35.56 -44.22
N SER A 878 1.52 36.85 -43.96
CA SER A 878 0.53 37.66 -43.25
C SER A 878 -0.43 38.30 -44.26
N ILE A 879 -1.70 37.92 -44.24
CA ILE A 879 -2.74 38.61 -45.02
C ILE A 879 -3.32 39.74 -44.18
N HIS A 880 -3.12 40.98 -44.61
CA HIS A 880 -3.77 42.14 -43.99
C HIS A 880 -5.27 42.15 -44.31
N LEU A 881 -6.07 42.11 -43.25
CA LEU A 881 -7.41 42.70 -43.20
C LEU A 881 -7.36 43.79 -42.13
N SER A 882 -8.18 44.83 -42.26
CA SER A 882 -8.08 46.02 -41.42
C SER A 882 -8.40 45.75 -39.94
N GLU A 883 -7.59 46.36 -39.06
CA GLU A 883 -7.80 46.54 -37.62
C GLU A 883 -7.63 45.33 -36.66
N GLU A 884 -7.39 44.10 -37.11
CA GLU A 884 -6.96 42.99 -36.24
C GLU A 884 -5.66 42.29 -36.73
N GLU A 885 -4.59 42.27 -35.92
CA GLU A 885 -3.41 41.44 -36.19
C GLU A 885 -3.74 39.96 -35.96
N ILE A 886 -3.88 39.24 -37.07
CA ILE A 886 -4.06 37.79 -37.08
C ILE A 886 -2.77 37.14 -37.56
N TYR A 887 -2.09 36.41 -36.66
CA TYR A 887 -0.99 35.54 -37.08
C TYR A 887 -1.56 34.29 -37.74
N TYR A 888 -1.18 34.06 -38.99
CA TYR A 888 -1.41 32.81 -39.72
C TYR A 888 -0.23 31.86 -39.54
N ILE A 889 -0.53 30.59 -39.29
CA ILE A 889 0.45 29.50 -39.28
C ILE A 889 -0.07 28.40 -40.19
N TYR A 890 0.61 28.21 -41.32
CA TYR A 890 0.41 27.07 -42.20
C TYR A 890 1.07 25.82 -41.62
N ALA A 891 0.38 24.68 -41.68
CA ALA A 891 0.96 23.37 -41.46
C ALA A 891 0.17 22.27 -42.17
N ASP A 892 0.86 21.21 -42.59
CA ASP A 892 0.26 20.12 -43.38
C ASP A 892 -0.77 19.31 -42.57
N LEU A 893 -0.67 19.29 -41.23
CA LEU A 893 -1.67 18.73 -40.32
C LEU A 893 -1.75 19.43 -38.95
N ILE A 894 -2.93 19.33 -38.31
CA ILE A 894 -3.20 19.78 -36.94
C ILE A 894 -3.54 18.57 -36.06
N ILE A 895 -3.00 18.50 -34.83
CA ILE A 895 -3.34 17.46 -33.85
C ILE A 895 -3.86 18.08 -32.54
N PHE A 896 -5.08 17.71 -32.13
CA PHE A 896 -5.66 18.11 -30.86
C PHE A 896 -5.11 17.27 -29.69
N ALA A 897 -4.31 17.90 -28.83
CA ALA A 897 -3.72 17.29 -27.63
C ALA A 897 -4.13 17.98 -26.31
N SER A 898 -5.21 18.75 -26.35
CA SER A 898 -5.73 19.69 -25.33
C SER A 898 -6.33 19.04 -24.06
N GLY A 899 -5.99 17.79 -23.77
CA GLY A 899 -6.51 17.00 -22.65
C GLY A 899 -7.92 16.43 -22.91
N VAL A 900 -8.51 15.83 -21.87
CA VAL A 900 -9.77 15.06 -21.96
C VAL A 900 -10.80 15.47 -20.89
N TYR A 901 -12.09 15.29 -21.22
CA TYR A 901 -13.21 15.44 -20.30
C TYR A 901 -14.04 14.14 -20.23
N SER A 902 -14.66 13.87 -19.08
CA SER A 902 -15.40 12.64 -18.81
C SER A 902 -16.60 12.46 -19.75
N GLU A 903 -16.73 11.28 -20.35
CA GLU A 903 -17.90 10.95 -21.19
C GLU A 903 -19.08 10.59 -20.29
N ILE A 904 -20.10 11.46 -20.29
CA ILE A 904 -21.28 11.38 -19.41
C ILE A 904 -22.60 11.55 -20.18
N THR A 905 -22.57 11.59 -21.51
CA THR A 905 -23.71 11.81 -22.40
C THR A 905 -24.74 10.70 -22.23
N LEU A 906 -24.28 9.44 -22.21
CA LEU A 906 -25.16 8.28 -22.02
C LEU A 906 -25.80 8.26 -20.62
N ALA A 907 -25.04 8.64 -19.59
CA ALA A 907 -25.51 8.72 -18.20
C ALA A 907 -26.52 9.85 -17.98
N LYS A 908 -26.29 11.03 -18.58
CA LYS A 908 -27.27 12.14 -18.60
C LYS A 908 -28.56 11.73 -19.31
N LYS A 909 -28.47 11.07 -20.48
CA LYS A 909 -29.65 10.58 -21.23
C LYS A 909 -30.52 9.62 -20.41
N CYS A 910 -29.94 8.75 -19.58
CA CYS A 910 -30.71 7.87 -18.69
C CYS A 910 -30.96 8.45 -17.28
N LYS A 911 -30.80 9.77 -17.10
CA LYS A 911 -31.07 10.49 -15.85
C LYS A 911 -30.30 9.93 -14.64
N LEU A 912 -29.01 9.68 -14.78
CA LEU A 912 -28.10 9.41 -13.67
C LEU A 912 -27.47 10.72 -13.16
N SER A 913 -27.19 10.80 -11.85
CA SER A 913 -26.51 11.93 -11.23
C SER A 913 -25.10 12.10 -11.80
N CYS A 914 -24.87 13.23 -12.48
CA CYS A 914 -23.59 13.56 -13.10
C CYS A 914 -23.21 15.01 -12.78
N GLY A 915 -21.95 15.22 -12.36
CA GLY A 915 -21.34 16.54 -12.23
C GLY A 915 -20.33 16.76 -13.36
N ARG A 916 -19.05 16.81 -12.99
CA ARG A 916 -17.90 16.70 -13.89
C ARG A 916 -17.70 15.26 -14.39
N GLY A 917 -18.21 14.27 -13.66
CA GLY A 917 -18.29 12.86 -14.04
C GLY A 917 -19.58 12.20 -13.53
N ILE A 918 -19.76 10.89 -13.78
CA ILE A 918 -20.85 10.09 -13.19
C ILE A 918 -20.60 9.96 -11.69
N ILE A 919 -21.53 10.42 -10.86
CA ILE A 919 -21.30 10.49 -9.40
C ILE A 919 -21.49 9.10 -8.77
N VAL A 920 -20.44 8.62 -8.10
CA VAL A 920 -20.38 7.28 -7.49
C VAL A 920 -20.01 7.30 -6.01
N ASN A 921 -20.42 6.24 -5.30
CA ASN A 921 -20.00 5.96 -3.92
C ASN A 921 -18.63 5.24 -3.87
N ASP A 922 -18.20 4.85 -2.68
CA ASP A 922 -16.94 4.12 -2.42
C ASP A 922 -16.91 2.67 -2.94
N GLN A 923 -18.07 2.14 -3.37
CA GLN A 923 -18.23 0.87 -4.08
C GLN A 923 -18.38 1.05 -5.60
N MET A 924 -18.11 2.24 -6.16
CA MET A 924 -18.29 2.56 -7.58
C MET A 924 -19.75 2.43 -8.10
N ARG A 925 -20.75 2.29 -7.22
CA ARG A 925 -22.17 2.32 -7.59
C ARG A 925 -22.61 3.77 -7.83
N SER A 926 -23.44 4.01 -8.83
CA SER A 926 -24.05 5.33 -9.04
C SER A 926 -24.94 5.69 -7.85
N ILE A 927 -24.82 6.91 -7.33
CA ILE A 927 -25.67 7.39 -6.23
C ILE A 927 -27.17 7.44 -6.61
N SER A 928 -27.47 7.45 -7.91
CA SER A 928 -28.84 7.48 -8.46
C SER A 928 -29.40 6.11 -8.88
N ASP A 929 -28.57 5.05 -8.92
CA ASP A 929 -29.03 3.69 -9.25
C ASP A 929 -28.06 2.60 -8.74
N LYS A 930 -28.47 1.81 -7.74
CA LYS A 930 -27.61 0.76 -7.17
C LYS A 930 -27.27 -0.40 -8.12
N ASN A 931 -27.97 -0.51 -9.27
CA ASN A 931 -27.70 -1.53 -10.29
C ASN A 931 -26.82 -1.01 -11.44
N ILE A 932 -26.53 0.29 -11.48
CA ILE A 932 -25.58 0.87 -12.44
C ILE A 932 -24.34 1.34 -11.67
N LEU A 933 -23.19 0.80 -12.07
CA LEU A 933 -21.87 1.16 -11.57
C LEU A 933 -21.15 1.97 -12.64
N ALA A 934 -20.16 2.76 -12.25
CA ALA A 934 -19.30 3.47 -13.19
C ALA A 934 -17.85 3.44 -12.72
N CYS A 935 -16.91 3.38 -13.66
CA CYS A 935 -15.48 3.33 -13.37
C CYS A 935 -14.65 3.99 -14.48
N GLY A 936 -13.37 4.24 -14.19
CA GLY A 936 -12.48 4.92 -15.12
C GLY A 936 -12.71 6.43 -15.25
N ASP A 937 -12.09 7.03 -16.27
CA ASP A 937 -12.08 8.49 -16.50
C ASP A 937 -13.47 9.17 -16.52
N CYS A 938 -14.56 8.40 -16.63
CA CYS A 938 -15.94 8.90 -16.68
C CYS A 938 -16.53 9.30 -15.31
N ILE A 939 -15.93 8.89 -14.19
CA ILE A 939 -16.55 9.04 -12.86
C ILE A 939 -16.25 10.36 -12.17
N GLU A 940 -17.02 10.62 -11.11
CA GLU A 940 -16.72 11.60 -10.06
C GLU A 940 -16.95 10.97 -8.69
N TYR A 941 -15.90 10.93 -7.87
CA TYR A 941 -15.91 10.35 -6.52
C TYR A 941 -15.47 11.40 -5.50
N LYS A 942 -16.33 11.66 -4.51
CA LYS A 942 -16.14 12.73 -3.50
C LYS A 942 -15.75 14.08 -4.13
N GLY A 943 -16.39 14.43 -5.24
CA GLY A 943 -16.14 15.67 -6.01
C GLY A 943 -14.87 15.67 -6.88
N TYR A 944 -14.09 14.58 -6.91
CA TYR A 944 -12.89 14.46 -7.75
C TYR A 944 -13.13 13.57 -8.97
N SER A 945 -12.65 13.99 -10.14
CA SER A 945 -12.74 13.24 -11.40
C SER A 945 -11.35 13.08 -12.03
N ASP A 946 -10.63 12.07 -11.55
CA ASP A 946 -9.27 11.72 -11.98
C ASP A 946 -9.30 11.01 -13.36
N LYS A 947 -8.19 11.12 -14.10
CA LYS A 947 -7.95 10.60 -15.46
C LYS A 947 -6.60 9.89 -15.58
N SER A 948 -6.00 9.50 -14.45
CA SER A 948 -4.78 8.69 -14.42
C SER A 948 -5.09 7.21 -14.71
N TRP A 949 -4.16 6.51 -15.38
CA TRP A 949 -4.31 5.09 -15.68
C TRP A 949 -4.54 4.23 -14.41
N ASN A 950 -3.80 4.53 -13.34
CA ASN A 950 -3.87 3.79 -12.08
C ASN A 950 -5.23 3.96 -11.38
N HIS A 951 -5.80 5.18 -11.40
CA HIS A 951 -7.18 5.40 -10.96
C HIS A 951 -8.17 4.62 -11.84
N SER A 952 -7.98 4.67 -13.16
CA SER A 952 -8.86 3.99 -14.11
C SER A 952 -8.89 2.47 -13.91
N VAL A 953 -7.73 1.83 -13.70
CA VAL A 953 -7.66 0.39 -13.37
C VAL A 953 -8.28 0.11 -12.01
N LYS A 954 -7.88 0.80 -10.92
CA LYS A 954 -8.34 0.45 -9.57
C LYS A 954 -9.85 0.68 -9.36
N THR A 955 -10.43 1.69 -10.01
CA THR A 955 -11.90 1.88 -10.01
C THR A 955 -12.61 0.82 -10.84
N GLY A 956 -11.99 0.35 -11.93
CA GLY A 956 -12.47 -0.80 -12.70
C GLY A 956 -12.59 -2.06 -11.86
N GLU A 957 -11.49 -2.44 -11.18
CA GLU A 957 -11.42 -3.58 -10.25
C GLU A 957 -12.56 -3.56 -9.22
N ILE A 958 -12.75 -2.42 -8.53
CA ILE A 958 -13.75 -2.25 -7.47
C ILE A 958 -15.18 -2.29 -8.02
N ALA A 959 -15.43 -1.69 -9.19
CA ALA A 959 -16.73 -1.81 -9.87
C ALA A 959 -17.03 -3.26 -10.29
N GLY A 960 -16.00 -4.02 -10.69
CA GLY A 960 -16.10 -5.45 -10.95
C GLY A 960 -16.57 -6.22 -9.71
N LEU A 961 -15.81 -6.11 -8.61
CA LEU A 961 -16.16 -6.74 -7.32
C LEU A 961 -17.55 -6.33 -6.81
N ALA A 962 -17.90 -5.05 -6.91
CA ALA A 962 -19.21 -4.52 -6.50
C ALA A 962 -20.39 -5.04 -7.34
N SER A 963 -20.15 -5.47 -8.58
CA SER A 963 -21.20 -6.01 -9.46
C SER A 963 -21.60 -7.44 -9.08
N ILE A 964 -20.68 -8.21 -8.52
CA ILE A 964 -20.90 -9.58 -7.98
C ILE A 964 -21.01 -9.59 -6.43
N ASN A 965 -21.32 -8.45 -5.81
CA ASN A 965 -21.44 -8.24 -4.36
C ASN A 965 -20.19 -8.60 -3.51
N CYS A 966 -19.06 -8.96 -4.11
CA CYS A 966 -17.82 -9.41 -3.46
C CYS A 966 -16.95 -8.26 -2.92
N LEU A 967 -17.54 -7.32 -2.14
CA LEU A 967 -16.82 -6.21 -1.51
C LEU A 967 -16.84 -6.28 0.02
N THR A 968 -15.67 -6.59 0.60
CA THR A 968 -15.44 -6.54 2.05
C THR A 968 -15.23 -5.10 2.55
N LYS A 969 -15.28 -4.90 3.87
CA LYS A 969 -14.93 -3.61 4.52
C LYS A 969 -13.50 -3.14 4.18
N LYS A 970 -12.57 -4.04 3.85
CA LYS A 970 -11.18 -3.70 3.43
C LYS A 970 -11.08 -3.21 1.98
N ASN A 971 -12.08 -3.48 1.12
CA ASN A 971 -11.98 -3.33 -0.34
C ASN A 971 -12.65 -2.05 -0.92
N LYS A 972 -13.04 -1.09 -0.07
CA LYS A 972 -13.65 0.20 -0.48
C LYS A 972 -12.64 1.13 -1.17
N TYR A 973 -13.08 1.96 -2.10
CA TYR A 973 -12.17 2.84 -2.84
C TYR A 973 -11.63 4.01 -1.98
N VAL A 974 -10.37 3.89 -1.56
CA VAL A 974 -9.58 4.99 -1.01
C VAL A 974 -8.85 5.70 -2.15
N ARG A 975 -9.08 7.01 -2.30
CA ARG A 975 -8.42 7.84 -3.31
C ARG A 975 -7.00 8.20 -2.86
N SER A 976 -5.99 7.66 -3.55
CA SER A 976 -4.62 8.20 -3.53
C SER A 976 -4.48 9.39 -4.50
N VAL A 977 -3.43 10.20 -4.32
CA VAL A 977 -3.02 11.18 -5.33
C VAL A 977 -2.12 10.45 -6.34
N PRO A 978 -2.49 10.34 -7.62
CA PRO A 978 -1.68 9.62 -8.59
C PRO A 978 -0.36 10.38 -8.88
N PRO A 979 0.76 9.67 -9.03
CA PRO A 979 1.91 10.23 -9.71
C PRO A 979 1.62 10.45 -11.20
N TYR A 980 2.28 11.43 -11.79
CA TYR A 980 2.33 11.65 -13.23
C TYR A 980 3.77 11.53 -13.72
N SER A 981 3.92 10.78 -14.81
CA SER A 981 5.19 10.42 -15.43
C SER A 981 4.92 9.82 -16.83
N ILE A 982 5.65 10.20 -17.87
CA ILE A 982 5.44 9.79 -19.30
C ILE A 982 6.81 9.61 -20.01
N PHE A 983 7.08 9.93 -21.30
CA PHE A 983 8.49 9.99 -21.83
C PHE A 983 8.71 10.95 -23.03
N ALA A 984 9.74 11.84 -22.97
CA ALA A 984 10.40 12.39 -24.17
C ALA A 984 11.79 13.04 -23.95
N PHE A 985 12.49 13.29 -25.06
CA PHE A 985 13.67 14.18 -25.24
C PHE A 985 14.86 13.92 -24.30
N GLY A 986 14.91 12.72 -23.70
CA GLY A 986 15.99 12.29 -22.80
C GLY A 986 15.95 12.89 -21.40
N TYR A 987 14.83 13.48 -20.96
CA TYR A 987 14.67 14.06 -19.63
C TYR A 987 13.53 13.39 -18.86
N ASN A 988 13.78 12.99 -17.60
CA ASN A 988 12.65 12.94 -16.69
C ASN A 988 12.12 14.34 -16.45
N ILE A 989 10.84 14.38 -16.15
CA ILE A 989 10.08 15.46 -15.59
C ILE A 989 9.08 14.65 -14.71
N PHE A 990 8.91 14.87 -13.39
CA PHE A 990 8.02 13.98 -12.58
C PHE A 990 7.32 14.67 -11.41
N CYS A 991 6.07 14.29 -11.14
CA CYS A 991 5.28 14.92 -10.11
C CYS A 991 4.25 14.02 -9.40
N VAL A 992 4.03 14.33 -8.12
CA VAL A 992 2.92 13.82 -7.29
C VAL A 992 2.61 14.84 -6.16
N GLY A 993 1.41 14.77 -5.58
CA GLY A 993 0.96 15.67 -4.50
C GLY A 993 0.23 16.94 -4.97
N ASN A 994 -0.40 17.67 -4.04
CA ASN A 994 -1.09 18.93 -4.33
C ASN A 994 -0.12 20.12 -4.33
N ILE A 995 0.83 20.11 -5.26
CA ILE A 995 1.95 21.05 -5.32
C ILE A 995 1.59 22.51 -5.71
N PHE A 996 0.30 22.84 -5.75
CA PHE A 996 -0.25 24.21 -5.89
C PHE A 996 -0.93 24.69 -4.60
N ASP A 997 -0.89 23.89 -3.54
CA ASP A 997 -1.36 24.29 -2.21
C ASP A 997 -0.37 25.27 -1.57
N LYS A 998 -0.88 26.44 -1.18
CA LYS A 998 -0.08 27.49 -0.53
C LYS A 998 0.26 27.19 0.93
N LYS A 999 -0.32 26.14 1.53
CA LYS A 999 -0.01 25.70 2.90
C LYS A 999 1.24 24.81 2.99
N LEU A 1000 1.76 24.32 1.87
CA LEU A 1000 2.90 23.41 1.86
C LEU A 1000 4.23 24.18 1.82
N GLU A 1001 5.09 23.90 2.80
CA GLU A 1001 6.50 24.30 2.76
C GLU A 1001 7.20 23.61 1.58
N SER A 1002 8.16 24.27 0.93
CA SER A 1002 8.80 23.66 -0.24
C SER A 1002 10.26 24.02 -0.41
N ILE A 1003 11.04 23.08 -0.93
CA ILE A 1003 12.49 23.19 -1.10
C ILE A 1003 12.84 22.90 -2.55
N ASN A 1004 13.32 23.93 -3.24
CA ASN A 1004 13.73 23.89 -4.64
C ASN A 1004 15.25 23.74 -4.78
N VAL A 1005 15.67 22.90 -5.72
CA VAL A 1005 17.07 22.66 -6.08
C VAL A 1005 17.18 22.67 -7.61
N LYS A 1006 18.24 23.29 -8.15
CA LYS A 1006 18.58 23.27 -9.58
C LYS A 1006 19.96 22.67 -9.76
N SER A 1007 20.22 22.00 -10.88
CA SER A 1007 21.59 21.59 -11.23
C SER A 1007 22.47 22.81 -11.54
N SER A 1008 23.79 22.64 -11.41
CA SER A 1008 24.78 23.68 -11.72
C SER A 1008 24.73 24.20 -13.17
N ASN A 1009 24.23 23.39 -14.11
CA ASN A 1009 24.02 23.77 -15.51
C ASN A 1009 22.59 24.24 -15.83
N GLY A 1010 21.70 24.32 -14.84
CA GLY A 1010 20.30 24.76 -15.01
C GLY A 1010 19.39 23.84 -15.83
N GLN A 1011 19.85 22.63 -16.21
CA GLN A 1011 19.09 21.67 -17.03
C GLN A 1011 18.24 20.69 -16.20
N GLU A 1012 18.46 20.63 -14.87
CA GLU A 1012 17.70 19.78 -13.96
C GLU A 1012 17.15 20.59 -12.77
N TYR A 1013 16.03 20.13 -12.22
CA TYR A 1013 15.24 20.77 -11.17
C TYR A 1013 14.62 19.71 -10.27
N LEU A 1014 14.60 19.96 -8.96
CA LEU A 1014 13.88 19.14 -7.99
C LEU A 1014 13.23 20.10 -6.98
N ARG A 1015 11.90 20.04 -6.83
CA ARG A 1015 11.18 20.78 -5.79
C ARG A 1015 10.40 19.80 -4.93
N LEU A 1016 10.76 19.70 -3.67
CA LEU A 1016 10.10 18.89 -2.67
C LEU A 1016 9.04 19.72 -1.93
N PHE A 1017 7.90 19.12 -1.59
CA PHE A 1017 6.80 19.78 -0.88
C PHE A 1017 6.47 19.02 0.41
N PHE A 1018 6.36 19.76 1.50
CA PHE A 1018 6.24 19.26 2.86
C PHE A 1018 4.98 19.81 3.54
N GLU A 1019 4.30 18.93 4.27
CA GLU A 1019 3.19 19.25 5.16
C GLU A 1019 3.70 19.27 6.60
N ILE A 1020 3.22 20.22 7.41
CA ILE A 1020 3.57 20.31 8.83
C ILE A 1020 2.64 19.38 9.62
N GLU A 1021 3.21 18.35 10.24
CA GLU A 1021 2.52 17.40 11.10
C GLU A 1021 3.00 17.60 12.55
N ASN A 1022 2.07 17.57 13.51
CA ASN A 1022 2.35 17.79 14.95
C ASN A 1022 3.18 19.06 15.24
N GLY A 1023 2.90 20.15 14.51
CA GLY A 1023 3.50 21.48 14.71
C GLY A 1023 4.97 21.65 14.34
N ILE A 1024 5.75 20.56 14.20
CA ILE A 1024 7.22 20.64 14.06
C ILE A 1024 7.78 19.67 12.98
N ASP A 1025 7.14 18.54 12.69
CA ASP A 1025 7.69 17.57 11.72
C ASP A 1025 7.20 17.83 10.29
N LEU A 1026 8.15 18.00 9.37
CA LEU A 1026 7.90 18.28 7.95
C LEU A 1026 7.83 16.96 7.18
N LYS A 1027 6.62 16.51 6.85
CA LYS A 1027 6.38 15.27 6.10
C LYS A 1027 6.38 15.52 4.59
N LEU A 1028 7.14 14.75 3.83
CA LEU A 1028 7.16 14.87 2.37
C LEU A 1028 5.83 14.36 1.76
N VAL A 1029 5.08 15.25 1.11
CA VAL A 1029 3.75 14.96 0.52
C VAL A 1029 3.66 15.20 -0.99
N GLY A 1030 4.67 15.83 -1.59
CA GLY A 1030 4.69 16.08 -3.03
C GLY A 1030 6.07 16.40 -3.59
N SER A 1031 6.18 16.40 -4.92
CA SER A 1031 7.39 16.79 -5.65
C SER A 1031 7.08 17.31 -7.05
N ILE A 1032 7.94 18.20 -7.56
CA ILE A 1032 8.26 18.34 -8.99
C ILE A 1032 9.69 17.84 -9.19
N TYR A 1033 10.00 17.23 -10.32
CA TYR A 1033 11.34 16.86 -10.77
C TYR A 1033 11.46 17.19 -12.26
N VAL A 1034 12.68 17.49 -12.72
CA VAL A 1034 13.13 17.62 -14.11
C VAL A 1034 14.59 17.19 -14.11
N GLY A 1035 15.00 16.24 -14.94
CA GLY A 1035 16.39 15.74 -14.94
C GLY A 1035 16.51 14.30 -15.42
N LYS A 1036 17.70 13.83 -15.73
CA LYS A 1036 17.89 12.59 -16.51
C LYS A 1036 17.91 11.32 -15.65
N ASN A 1037 17.74 11.39 -14.32
CA ASN A 1037 17.87 10.22 -13.46
C ASN A 1037 16.53 9.60 -13.04
N THR A 1038 16.14 8.48 -13.68
CA THR A 1038 14.88 7.77 -13.39
C THR A 1038 14.80 7.22 -11.96
N SER A 1039 15.92 6.87 -11.33
CA SER A 1039 15.88 6.34 -9.95
C SER A 1039 15.40 7.39 -8.94
N THR A 1040 15.58 8.68 -9.23
CA THR A 1040 14.98 9.80 -8.47
C THR A 1040 13.47 9.66 -8.38
N ILE A 1041 12.78 9.25 -9.45
CA ILE A 1041 11.32 9.06 -9.44
C ILE A 1041 10.92 7.96 -8.46
N VAL A 1042 11.61 6.82 -8.50
CA VAL A 1042 11.33 5.66 -7.64
C VAL A 1042 11.56 6.01 -6.17
N ASP A 1043 12.66 6.73 -5.87
CA ASP A 1043 12.93 7.28 -4.53
C ASP A 1043 11.82 8.26 -4.09
N LEU A 1044 11.44 9.23 -4.93
CA LEU A 1044 10.41 10.22 -4.60
C LEU A 1044 9.05 9.58 -4.34
N GLN A 1045 8.59 8.69 -5.23
CA GLN A 1045 7.34 7.94 -5.04
C GLN A 1045 7.36 7.17 -3.71
N LYS A 1046 8.49 6.53 -3.37
CA LYS A 1046 8.68 5.79 -2.13
C LYS A 1046 8.69 6.69 -0.89
N TYR A 1047 9.41 7.81 -0.90
CA TYR A 1047 9.46 8.72 0.25
C TYR A 1047 8.14 9.46 0.48
N ILE A 1048 7.38 9.77 -0.59
CA ILE A 1048 6.06 10.41 -0.51
C ILE A 1048 5.00 9.42 -0.02
N ALA A 1049 5.00 8.18 -0.53
CA ALA A 1049 4.11 7.12 -0.03
C ALA A 1049 4.37 6.80 1.45
N ALA A 1050 5.59 6.97 1.93
CA ALA A 1050 5.98 6.77 3.32
C ALA A 1050 5.83 8.02 4.23
N ARG A 1051 5.27 9.14 3.72
CA ARG A 1051 5.25 10.46 4.41
C ARG A 1051 6.59 10.79 5.08
N ALA A 1052 7.71 10.57 4.37
CA ALA A 1052 9.03 10.60 4.97
C ALA A 1052 9.36 11.99 5.56
N SER A 1053 9.89 12.01 6.78
CA SER A 1053 10.32 13.26 7.42
C SER A 1053 11.42 13.96 6.62
N TYR A 1054 11.44 15.29 6.68
CA TYR A 1054 12.39 16.17 5.99
C TYR A 1054 13.84 15.68 6.07
N LYS A 1055 14.34 15.42 7.29
CA LYS A 1055 15.70 14.92 7.53
C LYS A 1055 15.98 13.58 6.82
N SER A 1056 14.96 12.73 6.64
CA SER A 1056 15.08 11.40 6.01
C SER A 1056 15.05 11.47 4.48
N ALA A 1057 14.11 12.24 3.91
CA ALA A 1057 14.00 12.45 2.48
C ALA A 1057 15.22 13.19 1.92
N VAL A 1058 15.54 14.35 2.51
CA VAL A 1058 16.56 15.28 1.99
C VAL A 1058 17.97 14.69 2.12
N LYS A 1059 18.31 14.06 3.25
CA LYS A 1059 19.62 13.42 3.45
C LYS A 1059 19.90 12.26 2.48
N ARG A 1060 18.88 11.65 1.87
CA ARG A 1060 19.04 10.58 0.86
C ARG A 1060 19.01 11.14 -0.58
N LEU A 1061 18.00 11.94 -0.91
CA LEU A 1061 17.82 12.51 -2.26
C LEU A 1061 19.01 13.39 -2.70
N ILE A 1062 19.67 14.10 -1.79
CA ILE A 1062 20.89 14.86 -2.10
C ILE A 1062 22.06 13.92 -2.42
N ASN A 1063 22.35 12.99 -1.50
CA ASN A 1063 23.55 12.15 -1.56
C ASN A 1063 23.54 11.14 -2.73
N HIS A 1064 22.37 10.85 -3.33
CA HIS A 1064 22.25 9.83 -4.37
C HIS A 1064 22.20 10.37 -5.82
N ASN A 1065 22.03 11.69 -6.02
CA ASN A 1065 21.70 12.27 -7.33
C ASN A 1065 22.77 13.20 -7.95
N GLN A 1066 23.96 13.32 -7.34
CA GLN A 1066 25.04 14.22 -7.81
C GLN A 1066 24.64 15.69 -8.03
N ILE A 1067 23.55 16.16 -7.40
CA ILE A 1067 23.12 17.56 -7.46
C ILE A 1067 24.05 18.41 -6.57
N SER A 1068 25.24 18.65 -7.11
CA SER A 1068 26.33 19.36 -6.45
C SER A 1068 25.97 20.82 -6.19
N ARG A 1069 26.38 21.33 -5.02
CA ARG A 1069 26.14 22.70 -4.53
C ARG A 1069 24.68 23.07 -4.24
N ILE A 1070 24.03 22.34 -3.31
CA ILE A 1070 23.07 23.04 -2.44
C ILE A 1070 23.89 23.89 -1.46
N LYS A 1071 23.81 25.22 -1.59
CA LYS A 1071 24.41 26.14 -0.61
C LYS A 1071 23.75 25.92 0.76
N LYS A 1072 24.55 25.83 1.83
CA LYS A 1072 24.04 25.70 3.22
C LYS A 1072 23.00 26.77 3.60
N GLN A 1073 23.07 27.95 2.97
CA GLN A 1073 22.17 29.09 3.20
C GLN A 1073 20.67 28.76 3.11
N ASN A 1074 20.23 27.84 2.23
CA ASN A 1074 18.81 27.52 2.11
C ASN A 1074 18.26 26.63 3.24
N PHE A 1075 19.12 25.99 4.06
CA PHE A 1075 18.68 25.12 5.16
C PHE A 1075 18.21 25.92 6.38
N SER A 1076 18.90 27.01 6.72
CA SER A 1076 18.58 27.83 7.89
C SER A 1076 17.22 28.50 7.81
N HIS A 1077 16.65 28.64 6.61
CA HIS A 1077 15.44 29.42 6.36
C HIS A 1077 14.14 28.71 6.76
N LEU A 1078 14.10 27.38 6.73
CA LEU A 1078 12.97 26.60 7.28
C LEU A 1078 13.07 26.50 8.80
N GLU A 1079 14.25 26.19 9.35
CA GLU A 1079 14.44 26.06 10.80
C GLU A 1079 14.27 27.40 11.56
N ASN A 1080 14.35 28.54 10.87
CA ASN A 1080 14.07 29.88 11.41
C ASN A 1080 12.70 30.46 11.02
N SER A 1081 11.77 29.69 10.43
CA SER A 1081 10.46 30.24 10.04
C SER A 1081 9.73 30.88 11.22
N LYS A 1082 9.08 32.04 11.00
CA LYS A 1082 8.39 32.78 12.08
C LYS A 1082 7.29 31.93 12.73
N ASN A 1083 6.69 30.99 11.99
CA ASN A 1083 5.69 30.05 12.51
C ASN A 1083 6.31 29.03 13.47
N LEU A 1084 7.45 28.41 13.10
CA LEU A 1084 8.17 27.46 13.95
C LEU A 1084 8.70 28.09 15.25
N LYS A 1085 9.05 29.38 15.24
CA LYS A 1085 9.40 30.11 16.48
C LYS A 1085 8.19 30.46 17.35
N LYS A 1086 6.99 30.56 16.78
CA LYS A 1086 5.76 30.85 17.54
C LYS A 1086 5.21 29.58 18.23
N LEU A 1087 5.18 28.43 17.55
CA LEU A 1087 4.71 27.17 18.14
C LEU A 1087 5.61 26.62 19.26
N LYS A 1088 6.93 26.88 19.23
CA LYS A 1088 7.89 26.40 20.25
C LYS A 1088 7.70 26.96 21.66
N ASN A 1089 6.78 27.91 21.86
CA ASN A 1089 6.49 28.55 23.16
C ASN A 1089 5.02 28.43 23.58
N ASP A 1090 4.22 27.60 22.89
CA ASP A 1090 2.81 27.38 23.21
C ASP A 1090 2.65 26.24 24.24
N PRO A 1091 2.02 26.46 25.41
CA PRO A 1091 1.72 25.42 26.39
C PRO A 1091 0.99 24.19 25.82
N LEU A 1092 0.08 24.37 24.86
CA LEU A 1092 -0.64 23.27 24.19
C LEU A 1092 0.28 22.34 23.41
N THR A 1093 1.48 22.82 23.02
CA THR A 1093 2.48 22.03 22.29
C THR A 1093 3.41 21.25 23.22
N ILE A 1094 3.50 21.63 24.50
CA ILE A 1094 4.38 21.00 25.51
C ILE A 1094 3.58 20.08 26.44
N ILE A 1095 2.34 20.44 26.76
CA ILE A 1095 1.45 19.71 27.68
C ILE A 1095 0.11 19.45 26.95
N PRO A 1096 0.06 18.48 26.00
CA PRO A 1096 -1.09 18.30 25.12
C PRO A 1096 -2.30 17.60 25.76
N ASN A 1097 -2.18 17.05 26.97
CA ASN A 1097 -3.25 16.38 27.72
C ASN A 1097 -2.86 16.20 29.20
N LEU A 1098 -3.83 15.87 30.06
CA LEU A 1098 -3.63 15.68 31.51
C LEU A 1098 -2.60 14.57 31.85
N SER A 1099 -2.54 13.48 31.08
CA SER A 1099 -1.52 12.44 31.27
C SER A 1099 -0.09 12.96 31.02
N SER A 1100 0.08 13.90 30.09
CA SER A 1100 1.36 14.57 29.84
C SER A 1100 1.77 15.54 30.96
N LEU A 1101 0.78 16.07 31.71
CA LEU A 1101 0.98 16.94 32.87
C LEU A 1101 1.40 16.14 34.11
N ILE A 1102 0.77 14.98 34.34
CA ILE A 1102 1.09 14.04 35.44
C ILE A 1102 2.53 13.51 35.33
N HIS A 1103 3.06 13.36 34.10
CA HIS A 1103 4.45 12.97 33.85
C HIS A 1103 5.42 14.16 33.75
N LEU A 1104 4.98 15.39 34.02
CA LEU A 1104 5.85 16.55 34.10
C LEU A 1104 6.33 16.76 35.53
N GLU A 1105 7.63 17.01 35.69
CA GLU A 1105 8.23 17.50 36.93
C GLU A 1105 7.50 18.76 37.43
N ASN A 1106 7.06 18.75 38.68
CA ASN A 1106 6.17 19.74 39.33
C ASN A 1106 4.81 19.97 38.63
N GLY A 1107 4.42 19.12 37.67
CA GLY A 1107 3.19 19.27 36.89
C GLY A 1107 1.91 19.00 37.70
N ILE A 1108 1.92 17.98 38.55
CA ILE A 1108 0.80 17.69 39.47
C ILE A 1108 0.60 18.85 40.43
N GLU A 1109 1.67 19.31 41.10
CA GLU A 1109 1.60 20.39 42.09
C GLU A 1109 1.16 21.72 41.46
N SER A 1110 1.67 22.04 40.27
CA SER A 1110 1.25 23.23 39.51
C SER A 1110 -0.22 23.17 39.08
N PHE A 1111 -0.75 21.98 38.80
CA PHE A 1111 -2.18 21.79 38.50
C PHE A 1111 -3.04 21.85 39.76
N ARG A 1112 -2.60 21.25 40.86
CA ARG A 1112 -3.27 21.30 42.17
C ARG A 1112 -3.37 22.73 42.70
N THR A 1113 -2.28 23.51 42.59
CA THR A 1113 -2.26 24.95 42.93
C THR A 1113 -3.26 25.75 42.08
N PHE A 1114 -3.41 25.41 40.80
CA PHE A 1114 -4.39 26.03 39.93
C PHE A 1114 -5.84 25.64 40.32
N LEU A 1115 -6.10 24.36 40.59
CA LEU A 1115 -7.41 23.88 41.02
C LEU A 1115 -7.84 24.47 42.36
N ALA A 1116 -6.90 24.65 43.31
CA ALA A 1116 -7.12 25.33 44.58
C ALA A 1116 -7.47 26.82 44.42
N HIS A 1117 -6.94 27.48 43.39
CA HIS A 1117 -7.37 28.83 43.02
C HIS A 1117 -8.77 28.86 42.36
N GLU A 1118 -9.25 27.72 41.85
CA GLU A 1118 -10.63 27.56 41.33
C GLU A 1118 -11.59 26.87 42.33
N PHE A 1119 -11.14 26.57 43.56
CA PHE A 1119 -11.87 25.80 44.60
C PHE A 1119 -12.42 24.47 44.02
N SER A 1120 -11.50 23.61 43.58
CA SER A 1120 -11.79 22.40 42.79
C SER A 1120 -10.72 21.31 42.89
N GLU A 1121 -9.80 21.43 43.85
CA GLU A 1121 -8.67 20.53 44.10
C GLU A 1121 -9.10 19.12 44.52
N GLU A 1122 -10.27 18.97 45.15
CA GLU A 1122 -10.85 17.70 45.59
C GLU A 1122 -11.00 16.70 44.44
N ASN A 1123 -11.20 17.22 43.22
CA ASN A 1123 -11.30 16.42 42.00
C ASN A 1123 -9.98 15.74 41.62
N LEU A 1124 -8.83 16.41 41.85
CA LEU A 1124 -7.52 15.83 41.59
C LEU A 1124 -7.07 14.93 42.74
N ASP A 1125 -7.37 15.32 43.98
CA ASP A 1125 -6.98 14.58 45.17
C ASP A 1125 -7.73 13.26 45.29
N PHE A 1126 -9.05 13.25 45.03
CA PHE A 1126 -9.83 12.03 44.85
C PHE A 1126 -9.23 11.14 43.75
N TRP A 1127 -8.86 11.72 42.60
CA TRP A 1127 -8.31 10.96 41.47
C TRP A 1127 -7.00 10.25 41.85
N LEU A 1128 -6.12 10.93 42.59
CA LEU A 1128 -4.86 10.40 43.10
C LEU A 1128 -5.09 9.28 44.13
N GLU A 1129 -6.05 9.45 45.05
CA GLU A 1129 -6.38 8.43 46.03
C GLU A 1129 -7.02 7.17 45.41
N ILE A 1130 -7.81 7.29 44.34
CA ILE A 1130 -8.26 6.12 43.59
C ILE A 1130 -7.08 5.39 42.91
N GLU A 1131 -6.11 6.11 42.33
CA GLU A 1131 -4.89 5.48 41.80
C GLU A 1131 -4.00 4.86 42.89
N ASN A 1132 -4.11 5.28 44.15
CA ASN A 1132 -3.47 4.62 45.29
C ASN A 1132 -4.26 3.37 45.71
N PHE A 1133 -5.57 3.46 45.88
CA PHE A 1133 -6.46 2.36 46.26
C PHE A 1133 -6.37 1.18 45.27
N LYS A 1134 -6.33 1.43 43.96
CA LYS A 1134 -6.18 0.39 42.92
C LYS A 1134 -4.93 -0.48 43.06
N LYS A 1135 -3.86 0.02 43.70
CA LYS A 1135 -2.58 -0.69 43.92
C LYS A 1135 -2.66 -1.69 45.08
N MET A 1136 -3.67 -1.59 45.95
CA MET A 1136 -3.92 -2.56 47.02
C MET A 1136 -4.31 -3.92 46.44
N LYS A 1137 -4.31 -4.98 47.26
CA LYS A 1137 -4.88 -6.28 46.88
C LYS A 1137 -6.30 -6.40 47.41
N ASN A 1138 -7.21 -6.98 46.62
CA ASN A 1138 -8.52 -7.42 47.12
C ASN A 1138 -8.32 -8.35 48.32
N GLY A 1139 -8.99 -8.04 49.43
CA GLY A 1139 -8.83 -8.75 50.71
C GLY A 1139 -7.66 -8.28 51.58
N HIS A 1140 -6.98 -7.17 51.26
CA HIS A 1140 -5.99 -6.56 52.13
C HIS A 1140 -6.65 -6.03 53.42
N PRO A 1141 -6.08 -6.22 54.63
CA PRO A 1141 -6.76 -5.89 55.90
C PRO A 1141 -7.36 -4.47 55.94
N ASN A 1142 -6.55 -3.46 55.59
CA ASN A 1142 -6.97 -2.06 55.64
C ASN A 1142 -7.80 -1.61 54.41
N GLN A 1143 -8.10 -2.49 53.43
CA GLN A 1143 -8.81 -2.11 52.19
C GLN A 1143 -10.19 -1.54 52.50
N ILE A 1144 -10.90 -2.13 53.47
CA ILE A 1144 -12.23 -1.70 53.90
C ILE A 1144 -12.18 -0.30 54.51
N ASP A 1145 -11.14 0.02 55.28
CA ASP A 1145 -11.05 1.30 55.99
C ASP A 1145 -10.53 2.43 55.11
N VAL A 1146 -9.59 2.16 54.19
CA VAL A 1146 -9.22 3.11 53.12
C VAL A 1146 -10.44 3.43 52.24
N ALA A 1147 -11.24 2.41 51.88
CA ALA A 1147 -12.46 2.61 51.12
C ALA A 1147 -13.52 3.43 51.87
N LYS A 1148 -13.67 3.23 53.20
CA LYS A 1148 -14.53 4.09 54.05
C LYS A 1148 -14.02 5.53 54.11
N ASN A 1149 -12.71 5.75 54.20
CA ASN A 1149 -12.14 7.09 54.26
C ASN A 1149 -12.43 7.85 52.96
N ILE A 1150 -12.08 7.28 51.80
CA ILE A 1150 -12.39 7.85 50.48
C ILE A 1150 -13.89 8.13 50.33
N TYR A 1151 -14.76 7.21 50.82
CA TYR A 1151 -16.20 7.43 50.80
C TYR A 1151 -16.65 8.60 51.68
N ASN A 1152 -16.18 8.68 52.93
CA ASN A 1152 -16.56 9.74 53.88
C ASN A 1152 -15.95 11.11 53.56
N GLU A 1153 -14.80 11.14 52.86
CA GLU A 1153 -14.07 12.35 52.51
C GLU A 1153 -14.57 12.99 51.20
N PHE A 1154 -14.87 12.18 50.18
CA PHE A 1154 -15.20 12.66 48.84
C PHE A 1154 -16.62 12.30 48.34
N ILE A 1155 -17.18 11.14 48.70
CA ILE A 1155 -18.38 10.58 48.02
C ILE A 1155 -19.69 10.84 48.76
N LYS A 1156 -19.65 10.81 50.09
CA LYS A 1156 -20.82 10.90 50.96
C LYS A 1156 -21.44 12.30 50.85
N TYR A 1157 -22.78 12.39 50.86
CA TYR A 1157 -23.46 13.69 50.92
C TYR A 1157 -23.09 14.44 52.21
N GLY A 1158 -22.61 15.68 52.08
CA GLY A 1158 -22.03 16.47 53.16
C GLY A 1158 -20.60 16.06 53.55
N SER A 1159 -19.79 15.54 52.61
CA SER A 1159 -18.39 15.20 52.89
C SER A 1159 -17.45 16.41 52.80
N PRO A 1160 -16.32 16.44 53.56
CA PRO A 1160 -15.42 17.61 53.62
C PRO A 1160 -14.81 18.04 52.28
N GLN A 1161 -14.62 17.10 51.35
CA GLN A 1161 -14.08 17.31 50.01
C GLN A 1161 -15.06 16.75 48.95
N GLU A 1162 -16.36 17.05 49.07
CA GLU A 1162 -17.41 16.41 48.25
C GLU A 1162 -17.23 16.62 46.73
N ILE A 1163 -16.97 15.53 46.01
CA ILE A 1163 -16.80 15.57 44.54
C ILE A 1163 -18.14 15.63 43.81
N ASN A 1164 -18.15 16.36 42.68
CA ASN A 1164 -19.30 16.50 41.81
C ASN A 1164 -19.48 15.28 40.88
N ILE A 1165 -20.14 14.24 41.42
CA ILE A 1165 -20.55 13.03 40.69
C ILE A 1165 -22.07 12.87 40.68
N ASN A 1166 -22.61 12.21 39.65
CA ASN A 1166 -24.06 12.03 39.56
C ASN A 1166 -24.65 11.14 40.67
N HIS A 1167 -25.93 11.36 40.95
CA HIS A 1167 -26.68 10.66 41.99
C HIS A 1167 -26.67 9.13 41.84
N GLN A 1168 -26.67 8.59 40.61
CA GLN A 1168 -26.70 7.14 40.39
C GLN A 1168 -25.37 6.50 40.80
N ASN A 1169 -24.23 7.12 40.45
CA ASN A 1169 -22.91 6.71 40.91
C ASN A 1169 -22.78 6.79 42.44
N ARG A 1170 -23.27 7.88 43.05
CA ARG A 1170 -23.22 8.07 44.51
C ARG A 1170 -24.04 7.00 45.26
N VAL A 1171 -25.26 6.71 44.82
CA VAL A 1171 -26.10 5.63 45.39
C VAL A 1171 -25.44 4.26 45.18
N LYS A 1172 -24.96 3.94 43.98
CA LYS A 1172 -24.28 2.68 43.66
C LYS A 1172 -23.09 2.42 44.61
N ILE A 1173 -22.25 3.43 44.85
CA ILE A 1173 -21.13 3.31 45.79
C ILE A 1173 -21.66 3.14 47.23
N SER A 1174 -22.65 3.93 47.64
CA SER A 1174 -23.25 3.82 48.98
C SER A 1174 -23.84 2.43 49.28
N ASP A 1175 -24.47 1.78 48.30
CA ASP A 1175 -25.05 0.45 48.45
C ASP A 1175 -23.97 -0.64 48.48
N LEU A 1176 -22.93 -0.54 47.65
CA LEU A 1176 -21.78 -1.46 47.68
C LEU A 1176 -20.99 -1.35 49.00
N MET A 1177 -20.87 -0.14 49.57
CA MET A 1177 -20.29 0.07 50.90
C MET A 1177 -21.15 -0.54 52.00
N ARG A 1178 -22.50 -0.40 51.93
CA ARG A 1178 -23.44 -1.01 52.89
C ARG A 1178 -23.36 -2.54 52.87
N ASP A 1179 -23.30 -3.12 51.68
CA ASP A 1179 -23.16 -4.56 51.44
C ASP A 1179 -21.77 -5.12 51.75
N LYS A 1180 -20.78 -4.27 52.10
CA LYS A 1180 -19.36 -4.60 52.26
C LYS A 1180 -18.72 -5.25 51.00
N LYS A 1181 -19.30 -5.03 49.82
CA LYS A 1181 -18.81 -5.54 48.52
C LYS A 1181 -17.69 -4.67 47.96
N ILE A 1182 -16.64 -4.51 48.76
CA ILE A 1182 -15.51 -3.61 48.49
C ILE A 1182 -14.46 -4.35 47.68
N PHE A 1183 -14.25 -3.88 46.45
CA PHE A 1183 -13.23 -4.35 45.50
C PHE A 1183 -12.47 -3.14 44.94
N ASN A 1184 -11.27 -3.34 44.40
CA ASN A 1184 -10.41 -2.28 43.85
C ASN A 1184 -11.07 -1.39 42.77
N ASP A 1185 -12.15 -1.84 42.14
CA ASP A 1185 -12.88 -1.17 41.06
C ASP A 1185 -14.13 -0.39 41.52
N ILE A 1186 -14.48 -0.42 42.82
CA ILE A 1186 -15.70 0.21 43.39
C ILE A 1186 -15.86 1.71 43.05
N PHE A 1187 -14.75 2.42 42.85
CA PHE A 1187 -14.74 3.86 42.52
C PHE A 1187 -14.52 4.18 41.02
N ASN A 1188 -14.38 3.19 40.15
CA ASN A 1188 -13.97 3.40 38.75
C ASN A 1188 -14.92 4.34 37.97
N ASP A 1189 -16.23 4.23 38.17
CA ASP A 1189 -17.21 5.05 37.45
C ASP A 1189 -17.15 6.53 37.90
N ALA A 1190 -16.99 6.78 39.20
CA ALA A 1190 -16.79 8.11 39.76
C ALA A 1190 -15.44 8.71 39.32
N GLN A 1191 -14.37 7.93 39.32
CA GLN A 1191 -13.07 8.39 38.85
C GLN A 1191 -13.08 8.70 37.34
N PHE A 1192 -13.84 7.95 36.53
CA PHE A 1192 -14.05 8.26 35.11
C PHE A 1192 -14.83 9.58 34.92
N GLU A 1193 -15.87 9.80 35.72
CA GLU A 1193 -16.68 11.03 35.72
C GLU A 1193 -15.82 12.26 36.06
N ILE A 1194 -15.02 12.19 37.13
CA ILE A 1194 -14.09 13.27 37.52
C ILE A 1194 -12.92 13.42 36.52
N THR A 1195 -12.41 12.34 35.94
CA THR A 1195 -11.42 12.43 34.85
C THR A 1195 -12.00 13.18 33.65
N SER A 1196 -13.29 12.99 33.35
CA SER A 1196 -14.01 13.72 32.29
C SER A 1196 -14.19 15.20 32.64
N LEU A 1197 -14.55 15.51 33.89
CA LEU A 1197 -14.66 16.88 34.40
C LEU A 1197 -13.32 17.64 34.26
N LEU A 1198 -12.23 17.09 34.80
CA LEU A 1198 -10.89 17.68 34.76
C LEU A 1198 -10.40 17.90 33.32
N ASN A 1199 -10.61 16.93 32.41
CA ASN A 1199 -10.16 17.08 31.01
C ASN A 1199 -11.04 18.03 30.17
N ARG A 1200 -12.34 18.14 30.46
CA ARG A 1200 -13.28 18.99 29.71
C ARG A 1200 -13.19 20.46 30.13
N ASP A 1201 -12.96 20.73 31.41
CA ASP A 1201 -13.20 22.03 32.02
C ASP A 1201 -11.92 22.67 32.60
N ALA A 1202 -11.36 22.09 33.66
CA ALA A 1202 -10.22 22.66 34.38
C ALA A 1202 -8.90 22.62 33.60
N PHE A 1203 -8.55 21.49 32.97
CA PHE A 1203 -7.29 21.37 32.21
C PHE A 1203 -7.21 22.36 31.02
N PRO A 1204 -8.28 22.58 30.20
CA PRO A 1204 -8.30 23.63 29.19
C PRO A 1204 -8.22 25.07 29.70
N ARG A 1205 -8.50 25.33 30.99
CA ARG A 1205 -8.23 26.61 31.66
C ARG A 1205 -6.80 26.67 32.17
N PHE A 1206 -6.31 25.65 32.89
CA PHE A 1206 -4.93 25.54 33.37
C PHE A 1206 -3.90 25.84 32.27
N ILE A 1207 -4.05 25.22 31.10
CA ILE A 1207 -3.12 25.38 29.97
C ILE A 1207 -3.08 26.82 29.41
N LYS A 1208 -4.10 27.64 29.68
CA LYS A 1208 -4.16 29.07 29.33
C LYS A 1208 -3.76 29.99 30.49
N SER A 1209 -3.54 29.45 31.68
CA SER A 1209 -3.25 30.21 32.90
C SER A 1209 -1.75 30.49 33.07
N ASP A 1210 -1.44 31.48 33.90
CA ASP A 1210 -0.07 31.79 34.31
C ASP A 1210 0.60 30.61 35.04
N PHE A 1211 -0.13 29.67 35.62
CA PHE A 1211 0.44 28.49 36.28
C PHE A 1211 1.15 27.58 35.26
N ALA A 1212 0.49 27.25 34.14
CA ALA A 1212 1.12 26.48 33.06
C ALA A 1212 2.28 27.25 32.40
N TYR A 1213 2.17 28.59 32.28
CA TYR A 1213 3.26 29.41 31.75
C TYR A 1213 4.48 29.45 32.68
N LYS A 1214 4.26 29.60 34.00
CA LYS A 1214 5.31 29.56 35.03
C LYS A 1214 5.98 28.18 35.07
N LEU A 1215 5.22 27.09 35.07
CA LEU A 1215 5.72 25.70 35.00
C LEU A 1215 6.67 25.48 33.81
N ILE A 1216 6.28 25.95 32.62
CA ILE A 1216 7.10 25.86 31.39
C ILE A 1216 8.32 26.80 31.44
N THR A 1217 8.25 27.91 32.17
CA THR A 1217 9.32 28.92 32.24
C THR A 1217 10.35 28.61 33.31
N MET A 1218 9.95 28.11 34.50
CA MET A 1218 10.87 27.57 35.51
C MET A 1218 11.70 26.42 34.93
N LYS A 1219 11.08 25.54 34.12
CA LYS A 1219 11.79 24.48 33.40
C LYS A 1219 12.86 25.01 32.43
N LYS A 1220 12.73 26.24 31.92
CA LYS A 1220 13.77 26.91 31.10
C LYS A 1220 14.85 27.59 31.95
N LEU A 1221 14.53 28.01 33.17
CA LEU A 1221 15.51 28.60 34.11
C LEU A 1221 16.43 27.54 34.71
N LEU A 1222 15.90 26.44 35.26
CA LEU A 1222 16.72 25.32 35.76
C LEU A 1222 17.67 24.78 34.67
N ASN A 1223 17.17 24.58 33.44
CA ASN A 1223 18.00 24.12 32.32
C ASN A 1223 19.03 25.16 31.85
N ARG A 1224 18.90 26.44 32.25
CA ARG A 1224 19.90 27.49 32.01
C ARG A 1224 20.96 27.48 33.10
N GLU A 1225 20.55 27.49 34.36
CA GLU A 1225 21.43 27.45 35.52
C GLU A 1225 22.32 26.19 35.48
N ILE A 1226 21.75 25.03 35.15
CA ILE A 1226 22.53 23.78 34.96
C ILE A 1226 23.58 23.92 33.84
N SER A 1227 23.31 24.68 32.78
CA SER A 1227 24.27 24.89 31.67
C SER A 1227 25.28 26.03 31.92
N GLU A 1228 24.93 27.02 32.74
CA GLU A 1228 25.82 28.13 33.11
C GLU A 1228 26.76 27.71 34.26
N VAL A 1229 26.29 26.90 35.21
CA VAL A 1229 27.15 26.22 36.21
C VAL A 1229 28.16 25.29 35.52
N GLN A 1230 27.72 24.46 34.56
CA GLN A 1230 28.62 23.58 33.78
C GLN A 1230 29.62 24.31 32.89
N LEU A 1231 29.43 25.61 32.60
CA LEU A 1231 30.45 26.45 31.99
C LEU A 1231 31.43 27.00 33.03
N SER A 1232 30.93 27.43 34.20
CA SER A 1232 31.77 27.97 35.28
C SER A 1232 32.75 26.96 35.91
N GLU A 1233 32.44 25.67 35.87
CA GLU A 1233 33.36 24.57 36.25
C GLU A 1233 34.30 24.13 35.11
N TYR A 1234 34.21 24.75 33.93
CA TYR A 1234 35.09 24.51 32.78
C TYR A 1234 36.05 25.69 32.50
N GLU A 1235 35.86 26.81 33.21
CA GLU A 1235 36.72 28.01 33.17
C GLU A 1235 37.49 28.24 34.50
N LYS A 1236 37.60 27.19 35.32
CA LYS A 1236 38.43 27.09 36.54
C LYS A 1236 39.31 25.85 36.50
#